data_AF-A0A846MNB6-F1
#
_entry.id   AF-A0A846MNB6-F1
#
_cell.length_a   1.000
_cell.length_b   1.000
_cell.length_c   1.000
_cell.angle_alpha   90.00
_cell.angle_beta   90.00
_cell.angle_gamma   90.00
#
_symmetry.space_group_name_H-M   'P 1'
#
loop_
_entity.id
_entity.type
_entity.pdbx_description
1 polymer ?
#
loop_
_entity_poly.entity_id
_entity_poly.type
_entity_poly.pdbx_seq_one_letter_code
_entity_poly.pdbx_strand_id
1 'polypeptide(L)'
;MKPVYKYLLLLFTWCASLAPSYSQKIKYSRDIYPLIQEGNYLQAYRMLHIYLQKDPDAINAYYQLARISELRANRFDPLLQGHIVLRYADSCVYYFSEFDKRLTEKELRKNAEYYEDFFDEEDKASGKPKIEISEVKPVISEKITYYRQLKENLSKILHHFSKAVEHYEASIKLYNGLTERFYTYKELLMLADQQVLEELNRLAMHYDSTVYYLDNYRKDIEKYPIKGYNQQYTVHPIVDFRIEGVEPFVDFLSPSIRLWNYAQWARASIELIQKEITPLKKSLAAAFKQAVQAAENKQSYEPNLPLLLKLNRYDYNSLIANLIEYYTQKAAYRQEKQLLAIESNLSAREQFQRFSNLLYYGSKAKEALVASQNAVNEKNFKKYQELLAERYTSLNALRQTLSQEEVWISQEVQPLTRDVKDQISRLLTSAPATSYENAPLTAAATWRPLEEVKEGEWVVTEAQKDGAGNYYVCGFRREANDQLSGFVGKISEGKVVWMHKEKSKEEGISIAYTSLTLTGDGCLVTSVACQTGSYTVQKASVERFNNAGKRIEMLPLPFTECPRFIRYNEAFGYWALLSKGQSLFDPATDNEKVLLIEAQASNGQLNWQQEFRLLGNVVDLVPVERGYVVVGNFSEISFPDGEKELSKANNLAHHTNVFTVKYSSKSGNLTRRNYYTSKQPLAVYKVYKASDKAIHLLGKAGIWRFQTYQFDPSESLHLAIDSKLDFYYPFQKE
;
A
#
# COMPACT_ATOMS: atom_id res chain seq x y z
N MET A 1 -16.81 62.42 -75.79
CA MET A 1 -16.80 63.34 -74.63
C MET A 1 -18.20 63.89 -74.41
N LYS A 2 -19.00 63.02 -73.80
CA LYS A 2 -20.39 63.08 -73.33
C LYS A 2 -20.31 62.47 -71.90
N PRO A 3 -21.26 62.57 -70.96
CA PRO A 3 -22.34 63.52 -70.70
C PRO A 3 -22.33 63.86 -69.17
N VAL A 4 -21.37 64.64 -68.67
CA VAL A 4 -21.16 64.77 -67.20
C VAL A 4 -21.78 66.05 -66.60
N TYR A 5 -21.99 67.10 -67.39
CA TYR A 5 -22.44 68.40 -66.86
C TYR A 5 -23.96 68.51 -66.63
N LYS A 6 -24.79 67.66 -67.25
CA LYS A 6 -26.26 67.71 -67.07
C LYS A 6 -26.76 67.02 -65.79
N TYR A 7 -25.98 66.09 -65.23
CA TYR A 7 -26.29 65.41 -63.97
C TYR A 7 -25.82 66.18 -62.74
N LEU A 8 -24.76 67.00 -62.86
CA LEU A 8 -24.22 67.79 -61.75
C LEU A 8 -25.15 68.95 -61.31
N LEU A 9 -25.94 69.51 -62.24
CA LEU A 9 -26.88 70.59 -61.94
C LEU A 9 -28.24 70.09 -61.38
N LEU A 10 -28.61 68.84 -61.67
CA LEU A 10 -29.76 68.15 -61.08
C LEU A 10 -29.45 67.58 -59.68
N LEU A 11 -28.19 67.19 -59.41
CA LEU A 11 -27.73 66.80 -58.07
C LEU A 11 -27.61 67.99 -57.11
N PHE A 12 -27.26 69.19 -57.60
CA PHE A 12 -27.17 70.38 -56.74
C PHE A 12 -28.54 70.97 -56.37
N THR A 13 -29.59 70.70 -57.17
CA THR A 13 -30.96 71.18 -56.88
C THR A 13 -31.78 70.19 -56.03
N TRP A 14 -31.39 68.91 -55.97
CA TRP A 14 -32.00 67.93 -55.05
C TRP A 14 -31.34 67.85 -53.67
N CYS A 15 -30.11 68.35 -53.51
CA CYS A 15 -29.47 68.44 -52.19
C CYS A 15 -29.87 69.70 -51.39
N ALA A 16 -30.60 70.65 -51.98
CA ALA A 16 -31.06 71.87 -51.31
C ALA A 16 -32.43 71.74 -50.61
N SER A 17 -33.14 70.61 -50.77
CA SER A 17 -34.45 70.34 -50.14
C SER A 17 -34.40 69.36 -48.96
N LEU A 18 -33.20 68.92 -48.56
CA LEU A 18 -32.96 68.13 -47.34
C LEU A 18 -32.14 68.90 -46.31
N ALA A 19 -32.39 70.21 -46.17
CA ALA A 19 -32.01 70.89 -44.94
C ALA A 19 -32.94 70.37 -43.83
N PRO A 20 -32.46 69.60 -42.83
CA PRO A 20 -33.24 69.37 -41.63
C PRO A 20 -33.59 70.74 -41.07
N SER A 21 -34.89 71.00 -40.92
CA SER A 21 -35.41 72.23 -40.35
C SER A 21 -34.70 72.48 -39.01
N TYR A 22 -33.93 73.57 -38.98
CA TYR A 22 -33.26 74.07 -37.80
C TYR A 22 -34.29 74.28 -36.68
N SER A 23 -33.99 73.71 -35.51
CA SER A 23 -34.33 74.25 -34.20
C SER A 23 -35.80 74.60 -33.94
N GLN A 24 -36.67 73.57 -33.87
CA GLN A 24 -37.78 73.69 -32.93
C GLN A 24 -37.16 73.75 -31.52
N LYS A 25 -37.33 74.88 -30.83
CA LYS A 25 -36.95 74.99 -29.40
C LYS A 25 -37.67 73.88 -28.66
N ILE A 26 -36.91 72.89 -28.18
CA ILE A 26 -37.44 71.81 -27.33
C ILE A 26 -38.10 72.49 -26.14
N LYS A 27 -39.42 72.35 -26.01
CA LYS A 27 -40.18 72.92 -24.90
C LYS A 27 -40.31 71.86 -23.83
N TYR A 28 -39.87 72.18 -22.62
CA TYR A 28 -39.92 71.27 -21.48
C TYR A 28 -41.34 70.71 -21.26
N SER A 29 -42.36 71.57 -21.22
CA SER A 29 -43.76 71.20 -20.93
C SER A 29 -44.44 70.34 -22.00
N ARG A 30 -44.06 70.49 -23.27
CA ARG A 30 -44.70 69.80 -24.40
C ARG A 30 -43.94 68.56 -24.86
N ASP A 31 -42.61 68.63 -24.84
CA ASP A 31 -41.77 67.65 -25.52
C ASP A 31 -41.02 66.73 -24.52
N ILE A 32 -40.89 67.10 -23.24
CA ILE A 32 -40.11 66.34 -22.24
C ILE A 32 -40.98 65.83 -21.10
N TYR A 33 -41.76 66.70 -20.46
CA TYR A 33 -42.54 66.37 -19.28
C TYR A 33 -43.62 65.28 -19.52
N PRO A 34 -44.34 65.25 -20.66
CA PRO A 34 -45.27 64.17 -20.96
C PRO A 34 -44.60 62.78 -21.00
N LEU A 35 -43.36 62.71 -21.51
CA LEU A 35 -42.60 61.44 -21.53
C LEU A 35 -42.28 60.93 -20.12
N ILE A 36 -42.15 61.82 -19.15
CA ILE A 36 -41.93 61.46 -17.74
C ILE A 36 -43.23 60.93 -17.13
N GLN A 37 -44.35 61.62 -17.38
CA GLN A 37 -45.68 61.20 -16.90
C GLN A 37 -46.12 59.86 -17.52
N GLU A 38 -45.80 59.62 -18.78
CA GLU A 38 -46.04 58.34 -19.48
C GLU A 38 -45.06 57.21 -19.05
N GLY A 39 -44.07 57.51 -18.20
CA GLY A 39 -43.08 56.53 -17.75
C GLY A 39 -42.03 56.15 -18.81
N ASN A 40 -41.95 56.88 -19.92
CA ASN A 40 -40.92 56.70 -20.96
C ASN A 40 -39.57 57.32 -20.53
N TYR A 41 -39.03 56.81 -19.43
CA TYR A 41 -37.84 57.35 -18.78
C TYR A 41 -36.56 57.24 -19.62
N LEU A 42 -36.50 56.35 -20.62
CA LEU A 42 -35.33 56.24 -21.50
C LEU A 42 -35.25 57.45 -22.43
N GLN A 43 -36.36 57.77 -23.10
CA GLN A 43 -36.44 58.91 -24.00
C GLN A 43 -36.39 60.23 -23.22
N ALA A 44 -37.11 60.32 -22.10
CA ALA A 44 -37.07 61.48 -21.21
C ALA A 44 -35.64 61.79 -20.72
N TYR A 45 -34.90 60.78 -20.25
CA TYR A 45 -33.52 60.96 -19.77
C TYR A 45 -32.61 61.55 -20.86
N ARG A 46 -32.71 61.06 -22.12
CA ARG A 46 -31.93 61.59 -23.25
C ARG A 46 -32.32 63.03 -23.57
N MET A 47 -33.61 63.33 -23.59
CA MET A 47 -34.11 64.67 -23.92
C MET A 47 -33.77 65.70 -22.84
N LEU A 48 -33.79 65.32 -21.56
CA LEU A 48 -33.37 66.16 -20.44
C LEU A 48 -31.89 66.56 -20.55
N HIS A 49 -31.01 65.64 -20.96
CA HIS A 49 -29.60 65.95 -21.21
C HIS A 49 -29.41 66.96 -22.36
N ILE A 50 -30.11 66.76 -23.48
CA ILE A 50 -30.08 67.70 -24.62
C ILE A 50 -30.65 69.07 -24.22
N TYR A 51 -31.65 69.08 -23.34
CA TYR A 51 -32.26 70.30 -22.83
C TYR A 51 -31.30 71.09 -21.94
N LEU A 52 -30.63 70.45 -20.99
CA LEU A 52 -29.62 71.09 -20.14
C LEU A 52 -28.40 71.62 -20.89
N GLN A 53 -28.05 71.04 -22.05
CA GLN A 53 -27.00 71.60 -22.91
C GLN A 53 -27.40 72.96 -23.52
N LYS A 54 -28.70 73.20 -23.71
CA LYS A 54 -29.23 74.44 -24.29
C LYS A 54 -29.66 75.44 -23.22
N ASP A 55 -30.10 74.96 -22.08
CA ASP A 55 -30.53 75.74 -20.93
C ASP A 55 -29.96 75.16 -19.62
N PRO A 56 -28.71 75.51 -19.27
CA PRO A 56 -28.03 74.99 -18.08
C PRO A 56 -28.66 75.44 -16.76
N ASP A 57 -29.54 76.44 -16.77
CA ASP A 57 -30.20 76.97 -15.57
C ASP A 57 -31.59 76.36 -15.35
N ALA A 58 -31.97 75.36 -16.14
CA ALA A 58 -33.23 74.66 -16.00
C ALA A 58 -33.28 73.75 -14.76
N ILE A 59 -33.71 74.32 -13.63
CA ILE A 59 -33.78 73.67 -12.30
C ILE A 59 -34.65 72.41 -12.32
N ASN A 60 -35.83 72.47 -12.95
CA ASN A 60 -36.75 71.35 -13.11
C ASN A 60 -36.13 70.15 -13.85
N ALA A 61 -35.28 70.38 -14.84
CA ALA A 61 -34.60 69.32 -15.57
C ALA A 61 -33.58 68.57 -14.71
N TYR A 62 -32.86 69.26 -13.82
CA TYR A 62 -31.99 68.63 -12.83
C TYR A 62 -32.78 67.74 -11.85
N TYR A 63 -33.92 68.22 -11.34
CA TYR A 63 -34.78 67.43 -10.46
C TYR A 63 -35.26 66.14 -11.12
N GLN A 64 -35.76 66.22 -12.36
CA GLN A 64 -36.27 65.05 -13.07
C GLN A 64 -35.15 64.05 -13.45
N LEU A 65 -33.95 64.54 -13.78
CA LEU A 65 -32.79 63.65 -13.97
C LEU A 65 -32.39 62.94 -12.67
N ALA A 66 -32.47 63.63 -11.53
CA ALA A 66 -32.22 63.03 -10.23
C ALA A 66 -33.25 61.94 -9.91
N ARG A 67 -34.55 62.23 -10.10
CA ARG A 67 -35.66 61.29 -9.89
C ARG A 67 -35.55 60.04 -10.78
N ILE A 68 -35.28 60.22 -12.08
CA ILE A 68 -35.06 59.09 -13.00
C ILE A 68 -33.83 58.27 -12.57
N SER A 69 -32.77 58.92 -12.09
CA SER A 69 -31.59 58.22 -11.58
C SER A 69 -31.88 57.44 -10.31
N GLU A 70 -32.67 57.99 -9.39
CA GLU A 70 -33.14 57.35 -8.15
C GLU A 70 -33.99 56.11 -8.45
N LEU A 71 -34.97 56.22 -9.36
CA LEU A 71 -35.78 55.10 -9.82
C LEU A 71 -34.92 53.98 -10.42
N ARG A 72 -33.86 54.33 -11.15
CA ARG A 72 -32.93 53.35 -11.72
C ARG A 72 -32.03 52.74 -10.66
N ALA A 73 -31.47 53.53 -9.75
CA ALA A 73 -30.64 53.02 -8.64
C ALA A 73 -31.40 51.98 -7.80
N ASN A 74 -32.68 52.25 -7.51
CA ASN A 74 -33.53 51.38 -6.69
C ASN A 74 -34.08 50.16 -7.44
N ARG A 75 -33.96 50.12 -8.77
CA ARG A 75 -34.45 49.00 -9.60
C ARG A 75 -33.44 47.86 -9.71
N PHE A 76 -32.15 48.17 -9.68
CA PHE A 76 -31.10 47.18 -9.88
C PHE A 76 -30.71 46.52 -8.56
N ASP A 77 -30.25 45.27 -8.66
CA ASP A 77 -29.79 44.54 -7.50
C ASP A 77 -28.44 45.10 -7.01
N PRO A 78 -28.32 45.48 -5.73
CA PRO A 78 -27.12 46.13 -5.21
C PRO A 78 -25.88 45.23 -5.15
N LEU A 79 -26.00 43.90 -5.05
CA LEU A 79 -24.84 43.00 -5.04
C LEU A 79 -24.50 42.49 -6.45
N LEU A 80 -25.50 42.07 -7.23
CA LEU A 80 -25.31 41.56 -8.59
C LEU A 80 -24.95 42.68 -9.59
N GLN A 81 -25.55 43.84 -9.42
CA GLN A 81 -25.47 44.98 -10.35
C GLN A 81 -24.98 46.23 -9.64
N GLY A 82 -24.19 46.06 -8.57
CA GLY A 82 -23.72 47.14 -7.72
C GLY A 82 -23.03 48.28 -8.46
N HIS A 83 -22.23 47.98 -9.50
CA HIS A 83 -21.60 49.02 -10.34
C HIS A 83 -22.62 49.93 -11.04
N ILE A 84 -23.79 49.40 -11.42
CA ILE A 84 -24.90 50.16 -12.01
C ILE A 84 -25.56 51.02 -10.93
N VAL A 85 -25.82 50.46 -9.75
CA VAL A 85 -26.38 51.17 -8.60
C VAL A 85 -25.47 52.34 -8.19
N LEU A 86 -24.17 52.11 -8.05
CA LEU A 86 -23.18 53.14 -7.71
C LEU A 86 -23.15 54.28 -8.74
N ARG A 87 -23.20 53.96 -10.04
CA ARG A 87 -23.25 54.97 -11.11
C ARG A 87 -24.50 55.85 -11.03
N TYR A 88 -25.67 55.25 -10.74
CA TYR A 88 -26.90 56.02 -10.59
C TYR A 88 -26.96 56.77 -9.25
N ALA A 89 -26.38 56.24 -8.17
CA ALA A 89 -26.21 56.96 -6.92
C ALA A 89 -25.33 58.22 -7.12
N ASP A 90 -24.24 58.11 -7.87
CA ASP A 90 -23.42 59.28 -8.27
C ASP A 90 -24.23 60.31 -9.06
N SER A 91 -25.07 59.84 -9.97
CA SER A 91 -25.97 60.70 -10.75
C SER A 91 -27.00 61.39 -9.85
N CYS A 92 -27.57 60.68 -8.86
CA CYS A 92 -28.48 61.26 -7.87
C CYS A 92 -27.79 62.34 -7.05
N VAL A 93 -26.61 62.06 -6.51
CA VAL A 93 -25.83 63.04 -5.72
C VAL A 93 -25.55 64.28 -6.54
N TYR A 94 -25.11 64.13 -7.80
CA TYR A 94 -24.82 65.25 -8.68
C TYR A 94 -26.09 66.08 -8.96
N TYR A 95 -27.15 65.46 -9.52
CA TYR A 95 -28.33 66.21 -9.96
C TYR A 95 -29.14 66.80 -8.80
N PHE A 96 -29.28 66.11 -7.66
CA PHE A 96 -29.91 66.69 -6.49
C PHE A 96 -29.09 67.85 -5.90
N SER A 97 -27.75 67.77 -5.93
CA SER A 97 -26.90 68.89 -5.50
C SER A 97 -27.04 70.10 -6.42
N GLU A 98 -27.11 69.88 -7.74
CA GLU A 98 -27.29 70.95 -8.71
C GLU A 98 -28.70 71.57 -8.65
N PHE A 99 -29.72 70.78 -8.31
CA PHE A 99 -31.07 71.24 -8.00
C PHE A 99 -31.09 72.10 -6.73
N ASP A 100 -30.56 71.59 -5.62
CA ASP A 100 -30.55 72.28 -4.31
C ASP A 100 -29.85 73.65 -4.36
N LYS A 101 -28.69 73.71 -5.05
CA LYS A 101 -27.93 74.96 -5.23
C LYS A 101 -28.70 76.07 -5.94
N ARG A 102 -29.59 75.70 -6.88
CA ARG A 102 -30.30 76.65 -7.75
C ARG A 102 -31.75 76.88 -7.35
N LEU A 103 -32.29 76.09 -6.42
CA LEU A 103 -33.69 76.15 -6.01
C LEU A 103 -34.04 77.50 -5.34
N THR A 104 -35.10 78.15 -5.81
CA THR A 104 -35.63 79.40 -5.26
C THR A 104 -37.16 79.34 -5.10
N GLU A 105 -37.73 80.15 -4.22
CA GLU A 105 -39.20 80.21 -4.05
C GLU A 105 -39.93 80.60 -5.35
N LYS A 106 -39.31 81.46 -6.16
CA LYS A 106 -39.86 81.90 -7.45
C LYS A 106 -39.97 80.74 -8.43
N GLU A 107 -39.02 79.80 -8.41
CA GLU A 107 -39.03 78.61 -9.25
C GLU A 107 -40.20 77.68 -8.87
N LEU A 108 -40.35 77.37 -7.58
CA LEU A 108 -41.43 76.51 -7.11
C LEU A 108 -42.81 77.09 -7.41
N ARG A 109 -43.01 78.41 -7.24
CA ARG A 109 -44.30 79.06 -7.57
C ARG A 109 -44.63 79.04 -9.06
N LYS A 110 -43.63 79.13 -9.94
CA LYS A 110 -43.82 79.22 -11.39
C LYS A 110 -43.99 77.85 -12.04
N ASN A 111 -43.29 76.84 -11.54
CA ASN A 111 -43.13 75.53 -12.17
C ASN A 111 -43.58 74.38 -11.25
N ALA A 112 -44.49 74.67 -10.30
CA ALA A 112 -44.96 73.71 -9.28
C ALA A 112 -45.41 72.37 -9.89
N GLU A 113 -46.08 72.41 -11.04
CA GLU A 113 -46.55 71.24 -11.80
C GLU A 113 -45.46 70.19 -12.06
N TYR A 114 -44.17 70.55 -12.11
CA TYR A 114 -43.09 69.60 -12.36
C TYR A 114 -42.53 68.90 -11.12
N TYR A 115 -43.06 69.19 -9.93
CA TYR A 115 -42.57 68.71 -8.64
C TYR A 115 -43.66 67.94 -7.88
N GLU A 116 -44.43 67.12 -8.61
CA GLU A 116 -45.61 66.39 -8.09
C GLU A 116 -45.34 65.52 -6.86
N ASP A 117 -44.09 65.09 -6.64
CA ASP A 117 -43.71 64.27 -5.49
C ASP A 117 -43.84 65.03 -4.14
N PHE A 118 -43.99 66.35 -4.18
CA PHE A 118 -44.18 67.22 -3.00
C PHE A 118 -45.63 67.71 -2.83
N PHE A 119 -46.59 67.19 -3.59
CA PHE A 119 -48.00 67.58 -3.43
C PHE A 119 -48.68 66.73 -2.35
N ASP A 120 -49.35 67.40 -1.41
CA ASP A 120 -50.24 66.75 -0.45
C ASP A 120 -51.57 66.31 -1.10
N GLU A 121 -52.36 65.48 -0.41
CA GLU A 121 -53.63 64.96 -0.96
C GLU A 121 -54.64 66.07 -1.30
N GLU A 122 -54.64 67.17 -0.53
CA GLU A 122 -55.47 68.36 -0.80
C GLU A 122 -54.98 69.16 -2.01
N ASP A 123 -53.67 69.22 -2.25
CA ASP A 123 -53.06 69.87 -3.41
C ASP A 123 -53.36 69.12 -4.72
N LYS A 124 -53.37 67.78 -4.65
CA LYS A 124 -53.75 66.91 -5.77
C LYS A 124 -55.22 67.06 -6.15
N ALA A 125 -56.09 67.38 -5.19
CA ALA A 125 -57.52 67.59 -5.40
C ALA A 125 -57.87 69.01 -5.90
N SER A 126 -57.09 70.03 -5.52
CA SER A 126 -57.38 71.45 -5.82
C SER A 126 -56.79 71.98 -7.14
N GLY A 127 -55.82 71.26 -7.73
CA GLY A 127 -55.20 71.61 -9.02
C GLY A 127 -54.31 72.87 -9.00
N LYS A 128 -54.05 73.46 -7.83
CA LYS A 128 -53.12 74.58 -7.64
C LYS A 128 -52.19 74.31 -6.44
N PRO A 129 -51.16 73.47 -6.63
CA PRO A 129 -50.29 73.04 -5.54
C PRO A 129 -49.46 74.21 -5.01
N LYS A 130 -49.35 74.34 -3.68
CA LYS A 130 -48.51 75.34 -3.01
C LYS A 130 -47.33 74.66 -2.31
N ILE A 131 -46.23 74.46 -3.04
CA ILE A 131 -45.00 73.88 -2.46
C ILE A 131 -44.16 74.96 -1.77
N GLU A 132 -43.77 74.75 -0.51
CA GLU A 132 -42.85 75.64 0.20
C GLU A 132 -41.39 75.17 0.11
N ILE A 133 -40.44 76.10 -0.05
CA ILE A 133 -39.01 75.76 -0.15
C ILE A 133 -38.47 75.12 1.14
N SER A 134 -39.07 75.45 2.28
CA SER A 134 -38.82 74.88 3.61
C SER A 134 -39.15 73.39 3.69
N GLU A 135 -40.03 72.88 2.82
CA GLU A 135 -40.41 71.46 2.76
C GLU A 135 -39.51 70.69 1.80
N VAL A 136 -39.14 71.31 0.67
CA VAL A 136 -38.32 70.66 -0.37
C VAL A 136 -36.86 70.51 0.05
N LYS A 137 -36.23 71.56 0.60
CA LYS A 137 -34.79 71.54 0.91
C LYS A 137 -34.35 70.43 1.88
N PRO A 138 -35.07 70.17 2.98
CA PRO A 138 -34.73 69.07 3.87
C PRO A 138 -34.76 67.71 3.16
N VAL A 139 -35.81 67.43 2.36
CA VAL A 139 -35.97 66.17 1.63
C VAL A 139 -34.83 65.96 0.63
N ILE A 140 -34.45 67.00 -0.13
CA ILE A 140 -33.35 66.91 -1.08
C ILE A 140 -32.00 66.71 -0.36
N SER A 141 -31.78 67.42 0.74
CA SER A 141 -30.57 67.27 1.57
C SER A 141 -30.46 65.85 2.14
N GLU A 142 -31.58 65.28 2.57
CA GLU A 142 -31.68 63.89 3.02
C GLU A 142 -31.35 62.92 1.88
N LYS A 143 -31.94 63.10 0.68
CA LYS A 143 -31.64 62.28 -0.50
C LYS A 143 -30.16 62.33 -0.90
N ILE A 144 -29.54 63.52 -0.92
CA ILE A 144 -28.11 63.68 -1.20
C ILE A 144 -27.28 62.90 -0.17
N THR A 145 -27.62 63.02 1.11
CA THR A 145 -26.93 62.35 2.20
C THR A 145 -27.08 60.83 2.10
N TYR A 146 -28.29 60.35 1.85
CA TYR A 146 -28.61 58.94 1.64
C TYR A 146 -27.79 58.35 0.49
N TYR A 147 -27.79 58.97 -0.69
CA TYR A 147 -27.06 58.42 -1.85
C TYR A 147 -25.53 58.50 -1.71
N ARG A 148 -25.00 59.47 -0.95
CA ARG A 148 -23.57 59.50 -0.57
C ARG A 148 -23.22 58.33 0.35
N GLN A 149 -24.03 58.09 1.38
CA GLN A 149 -23.84 56.97 2.29
C GLN A 149 -24.01 55.63 1.57
N LEU A 150 -25.03 55.49 0.71
CA LEU A 150 -25.23 54.31 -0.11
C LEU A 150 -23.99 54.03 -0.96
N LYS A 151 -23.44 55.03 -1.65
CA LYS A 151 -22.22 54.87 -2.44
C LYS A 151 -21.04 54.37 -1.61
N GLU A 152 -20.78 55.04 -0.48
CA GLU A 152 -19.63 54.71 0.36
C GLU A 152 -19.73 53.30 0.92
N ASN A 153 -20.90 52.95 1.47
CA ASN A 153 -21.11 51.67 2.14
C ASN A 153 -21.23 50.52 1.12
N LEU A 154 -22.00 50.71 0.03
CA LEU A 154 -22.14 49.69 -1.00
C LEU A 154 -20.82 49.40 -1.70
N SER A 155 -19.97 50.42 -1.93
CA SER A 155 -18.64 50.21 -2.51
C SER A 155 -17.75 49.34 -1.60
N LYS A 156 -17.82 49.51 -0.28
CA LYS A 156 -17.09 48.69 0.70
C LYS A 156 -17.60 47.25 0.71
N ILE A 157 -18.94 47.08 0.76
CA ILE A 157 -19.60 45.78 0.71
C ILE A 157 -19.22 45.01 -0.55
N LEU A 158 -19.31 45.65 -1.73
CA LEU A 158 -18.95 45.03 -3.01
C LEU A 158 -17.48 44.65 -3.06
N HIS A 159 -16.58 45.51 -2.55
CA HIS A 159 -15.15 45.20 -2.51
C HIS A 159 -14.88 43.95 -1.69
N HIS A 160 -15.39 43.87 -0.46
CA HIS A 160 -15.23 42.70 0.41
C HIS A 160 -15.87 41.45 -0.19
N PHE A 161 -17.09 41.55 -0.72
CA PHE A 161 -17.79 40.43 -1.36
C PHE A 161 -17.00 39.89 -2.55
N SER A 162 -16.62 40.75 -3.51
CA SER A 162 -15.88 40.33 -4.70
C SER A 162 -14.52 39.74 -4.35
N LYS A 163 -13.82 40.29 -3.33
CA LYS A 163 -12.52 39.73 -2.89
C LYS A 163 -12.65 38.38 -2.21
N ALA A 164 -13.72 38.15 -1.43
CA ALA A 164 -13.97 36.84 -0.85
C ALA A 164 -14.17 35.77 -1.94
N VAL A 165 -14.98 36.07 -2.96
CA VAL A 165 -15.24 35.19 -4.11
C VAL A 165 -13.95 34.92 -4.89
N GLU A 166 -13.23 35.96 -5.30
CA GLU A 166 -11.99 35.86 -6.09
C GLU A 166 -10.95 34.95 -5.40
N HIS A 167 -10.74 35.14 -4.10
CA HIS A 167 -9.79 34.33 -3.35
C HIS A 167 -10.26 32.89 -3.16
N TYR A 168 -11.57 32.65 -3.03
CA TYR A 168 -12.06 31.29 -2.85
C TYR A 168 -12.00 30.49 -4.15
N GLU A 169 -12.33 31.12 -5.29
CA GLU A 169 -12.13 30.54 -6.62
C GLU A 169 -10.65 30.20 -6.87
N ALA A 170 -9.72 31.06 -6.41
CA ALA A 170 -8.29 30.76 -6.47
C ALA A 170 -7.91 29.53 -5.61
N SER A 171 -8.49 29.38 -4.42
CA SER A 171 -8.32 28.18 -3.59
C SER A 171 -8.85 26.92 -4.28
N ILE A 172 -10.07 26.96 -4.85
CA ILE A 172 -10.64 25.85 -5.62
C ILE A 172 -9.70 25.46 -6.76
N LYS A 173 -9.24 26.44 -7.55
CA LYS A 173 -8.37 26.19 -8.71
C LYS A 173 -7.05 25.53 -8.30
N LEU A 174 -6.42 26.00 -7.23
CA LEU A 174 -5.18 25.42 -6.71
C LEU A 174 -5.39 24.00 -6.20
N TYR A 175 -6.45 23.77 -5.42
CA TYR A 175 -6.75 22.44 -4.91
C TYR A 175 -7.10 21.45 -6.03
N ASN A 176 -7.93 21.85 -6.99
CA ASN A 176 -8.28 21.03 -8.15
C ASN A 176 -7.03 20.68 -8.97
N GLY A 177 -6.13 21.65 -9.21
CA GLY A 177 -4.84 21.38 -9.87
C GLY A 177 -3.97 20.35 -9.13
N LEU A 178 -3.98 20.33 -7.79
CA LEU A 178 -3.32 19.30 -6.99
C LEU A 178 -3.99 17.92 -7.17
N THR A 179 -5.33 17.87 -7.18
CA THR A 179 -6.10 16.62 -7.34
C THR A 179 -6.04 16.03 -8.75
N GLU A 180 -5.78 16.86 -9.77
CA GLU A 180 -5.56 16.42 -11.15
C GLU A 180 -4.15 15.85 -11.33
N ARG A 181 -3.15 16.48 -10.69
CA ARG A 181 -1.74 16.05 -10.78
C ARG A 181 -1.43 14.81 -9.94
N PHE A 182 -2.11 14.62 -8.81
CA PHE A 182 -1.84 13.51 -7.89
C PHE A 182 -3.09 12.66 -7.68
N TYR A 183 -3.01 11.36 -7.97
CA TYR A 183 -4.17 10.47 -7.91
C TYR A 183 -4.57 10.11 -6.48
N THR A 184 -3.60 10.03 -5.56
CA THR A 184 -3.85 9.73 -4.13
C THR A 184 -3.15 10.73 -3.22
N TYR A 185 -3.63 10.84 -1.98
CA TYR A 185 -2.98 11.69 -0.98
C TYR A 185 -1.55 11.24 -0.68
N LYS A 186 -1.33 9.92 -0.55
CA LYS A 186 0.01 9.33 -0.35
C LYS A 186 0.97 9.70 -1.49
N GLU A 187 0.47 9.74 -2.71
CA GLU A 187 1.25 10.18 -3.86
C GLU A 187 1.62 11.66 -3.79
N LEU A 188 0.67 12.55 -3.47
CA LEU A 188 0.96 13.97 -3.24
C LEU A 188 2.07 14.14 -2.22
N LEU A 189 1.98 13.43 -1.08
CA LEU A 189 2.98 13.48 -0.02
C LEU A 189 4.37 13.00 -0.51
N MET A 190 4.43 11.87 -1.20
CA MET A 190 5.70 11.28 -1.65
C MET A 190 6.33 12.01 -2.83
N LEU A 191 5.54 12.68 -3.67
CA LEU A 191 6.03 13.48 -4.80
C LEU A 191 6.17 14.97 -4.48
N ALA A 192 5.81 15.40 -3.27
CA ALA A 192 5.94 16.78 -2.86
C ALA A 192 7.40 17.25 -2.97
N ASP A 193 7.58 18.31 -3.74
CA ASP A 193 8.79 19.10 -3.87
C ASP A 193 8.53 20.52 -3.35
N GLN A 194 9.49 21.42 -3.54
CA GLN A 194 9.37 22.81 -3.11
C GLN A 194 8.21 23.53 -3.81
N GLN A 195 7.93 23.22 -5.08
CA GLN A 195 6.82 23.81 -5.81
C GLN A 195 5.47 23.39 -5.20
N VAL A 196 5.31 22.12 -4.85
CA VAL A 196 4.10 21.63 -4.16
C VAL A 196 3.91 22.35 -2.82
N LEU A 197 4.98 22.53 -2.04
CA LEU A 197 4.91 23.26 -0.77
C LEU A 197 4.48 24.73 -0.96
N GLU A 198 4.99 25.39 -2.00
CA GLU A 198 4.57 26.76 -2.33
C GLU A 198 3.11 26.83 -2.76
N GLU A 199 2.63 25.88 -3.57
CA GLU A 199 1.22 25.78 -3.97
C GLU A 199 0.30 25.56 -2.75
N LEU A 200 0.69 24.69 -1.81
CA LEU A 200 -0.06 24.47 -0.56
C LEU A 200 -0.09 25.74 0.32
N ASN A 201 1.02 26.48 0.42
CA ASN A 201 1.05 27.74 1.16
C ASN A 201 0.14 28.80 0.51
N ARG A 202 0.16 28.92 -0.81
CA ARG A 202 -0.75 29.82 -1.56
C ARG A 202 -2.20 29.42 -1.37
N LEU A 203 -2.50 28.12 -1.39
CA LEU A 203 -3.84 27.59 -1.15
C LEU A 203 -4.37 28.02 0.23
N ALA A 204 -3.55 27.88 1.28
CA ALA A 204 -3.91 28.32 2.63
C ALA A 204 -4.10 29.84 2.72
N MET A 205 -3.17 30.62 2.14
CA MET A 205 -3.22 32.08 2.13
C MET A 205 -4.48 32.62 1.45
N HIS A 206 -4.85 32.06 0.29
CA HIS A 206 -6.07 32.45 -0.41
C HIS A 206 -7.31 32.14 0.41
N TYR A 207 -7.36 30.98 1.06
CA TYR A 207 -8.50 30.63 1.92
C TYR A 207 -8.62 31.56 3.14
N ASP A 208 -7.52 31.84 3.85
CA ASP A 208 -7.57 32.77 4.98
C ASP A 208 -8.03 34.17 4.52
N SER A 209 -7.61 34.59 3.32
CA SER A 209 -8.05 35.84 2.71
C SER A 209 -9.56 35.82 2.42
N THR A 210 -10.10 34.71 1.91
CA THR A 210 -11.55 34.53 1.74
C THR A 210 -12.28 34.74 3.05
N VAL A 211 -11.86 34.06 4.12
CA VAL A 211 -12.52 34.17 5.44
C VAL A 211 -12.45 35.61 5.96
N TYR A 212 -11.28 36.26 5.86
CA TYR A 212 -11.10 37.66 6.25
C TYR A 212 -12.07 38.60 5.52
N TYR A 213 -12.16 38.50 4.20
CA TYR A 213 -13.05 39.36 3.42
C TYR A 213 -14.52 39.03 3.63
N LEU A 214 -14.87 37.75 3.83
CA LEU A 214 -16.24 37.34 4.08
C LEU A 214 -16.74 37.81 5.46
N ASP A 215 -15.89 37.77 6.48
CA ASP A 215 -16.20 38.33 7.80
C ASP A 215 -16.39 39.84 7.77
N ASN A 216 -15.57 40.56 7.00
CA ASN A 216 -15.73 42.01 6.84
C ASN A 216 -16.98 42.36 6.01
N TYR A 217 -17.27 41.58 4.96
CA TYR A 217 -18.54 41.69 4.23
C TYR A 217 -19.75 41.53 5.16
N ARG A 218 -19.74 40.51 6.03
CA ARG A 218 -20.82 40.29 7.00
C ARG A 218 -20.99 41.45 7.97
N LYS A 219 -19.89 41.97 8.52
CA LYS A 219 -19.91 43.17 9.39
C LYS A 219 -20.50 44.38 8.68
N ASP A 220 -20.16 44.59 7.41
CA ASP A 220 -20.66 45.72 6.62
C ASP A 220 -22.16 45.56 6.30
N ILE A 221 -22.63 44.36 5.97
CA ILE A 221 -24.05 44.06 5.74
C ILE A 221 -24.88 44.17 7.02
N GLU A 222 -24.36 43.73 8.17
CA GLU A 222 -25.04 43.90 9.47
C GLU A 222 -25.18 45.38 9.83
N LYS A 223 -24.16 46.20 9.53
CA LYS A 223 -24.17 47.65 9.78
C LYS A 223 -25.05 48.41 8.77
N TYR A 224 -25.08 47.97 7.52
CA TYR A 224 -25.88 48.56 6.44
C TYR A 224 -26.69 47.47 5.73
N PRO A 225 -27.84 47.08 6.30
CA PRO A 225 -28.64 45.99 5.79
C PRO A 225 -29.13 46.23 4.36
N ILE A 226 -28.86 45.25 3.49
CA ILE A 226 -29.40 45.22 2.13
C ILE A 226 -30.52 44.17 2.11
N LYS A 227 -31.72 44.59 1.67
CA LYS A 227 -32.90 43.71 1.66
C LYS A 227 -32.62 42.44 0.85
N GLY A 228 -32.86 41.27 1.48
CA GLY A 228 -32.65 39.97 0.86
C GLY A 228 -31.24 39.39 1.04
N TYR A 229 -30.32 40.14 1.65
CA TYR A 229 -28.93 39.71 1.84
C TYR A 229 -28.55 39.65 3.32
N ASN A 230 -28.31 38.43 3.80
CA ASN A 230 -27.80 38.11 5.13
C ASN A 230 -27.14 36.72 5.11
N GLN A 231 -26.19 36.53 4.19
CA GLN A 231 -25.55 35.24 3.98
C GLN A 231 -24.77 34.81 5.22
N GLN A 232 -24.95 33.56 5.60
CA GLN A 232 -24.15 32.88 6.62
C GLN A 232 -23.27 31.84 5.92
N TYR A 233 -22.14 31.50 6.53
CA TYR A 233 -21.29 30.44 5.99
C TYR A 233 -20.94 29.40 7.04
N THR A 234 -20.73 28.18 6.57
CA THR A 234 -20.27 27.03 7.36
C THR A 234 -19.00 26.48 6.76
N VAL A 235 -18.11 25.99 7.62
CA VAL A 235 -16.79 25.48 7.22
C VAL A 235 -16.74 23.98 7.41
N HIS A 236 -16.38 23.26 6.36
CA HIS A 236 -16.26 21.81 6.33
C HIS A 236 -14.80 21.38 6.21
N PRO A 237 -14.34 20.36 6.95
CA PRO A 237 -12.99 19.83 6.81
C PRO A 237 -12.84 19.03 5.51
N ILE A 238 -11.62 18.91 5.02
CA ILE A 238 -11.26 17.96 3.94
C ILE A 238 -10.54 16.79 4.60
N VAL A 239 -11.20 15.65 4.66
CA VAL A 239 -10.70 14.37 5.17
C VAL A 239 -10.25 13.50 4.00
N ASP A 240 -11.11 13.35 2.98
CA ASP A 240 -10.87 12.46 1.84
C ASP A 240 -10.42 13.24 0.59
N PHE A 241 -9.13 13.15 0.30
CA PHE A 241 -8.52 13.77 -0.88
C PHE A 241 -9.20 13.32 -2.19
N ARG A 242 -9.58 14.28 -3.03
CA ARG A 242 -10.33 14.14 -4.31
C ARG A 242 -11.82 13.82 -4.19
N ILE A 243 -12.32 13.49 -3.00
CA ILE A 243 -13.77 13.35 -2.78
C ILE A 243 -14.31 14.69 -2.27
N GLU A 244 -13.62 15.26 -1.28
CA GLU A 244 -13.99 16.51 -0.63
C GLU A 244 -13.12 17.67 -1.14
N GLY A 245 -13.69 18.87 -1.17
CA GLY A 245 -13.02 20.07 -1.66
C GLY A 245 -12.96 20.20 -3.18
N VAL A 246 -13.45 19.23 -3.96
CA VAL A 246 -13.54 19.31 -5.42
C VAL A 246 -14.92 19.83 -5.80
N GLU A 247 -15.04 21.14 -5.95
CA GLU A 247 -16.27 21.81 -6.38
C GLU A 247 -15.98 22.63 -7.64
N PRO A 248 -16.87 22.64 -8.66
CA PRO A 248 -16.68 23.47 -9.84
C PRO A 248 -16.96 24.96 -9.56
N PHE A 249 -17.86 25.27 -8.63
CA PHE A 249 -18.17 26.63 -8.19
C PHE A 249 -18.88 26.60 -6.83
N VAL A 250 -18.84 27.72 -6.09
CA VAL A 250 -19.65 27.92 -4.87
C VAL A 250 -20.49 29.18 -5.05
N ASP A 251 -21.79 29.07 -4.79
CA ASP A 251 -22.71 30.20 -4.86
C ASP A 251 -22.64 31.04 -3.57
N PHE A 252 -21.94 32.17 -3.64
CA PHE A 252 -21.82 33.14 -2.55
C PHE A 252 -23.07 33.99 -2.33
N LEU A 253 -24.06 33.90 -3.22
CA LEU A 253 -25.34 34.59 -3.05
C LEU A 253 -26.37 33.75 -2.30
N SER A 254 -26.07 32.46 -2.11
CA SER A 254 -26.88 31.56 -1.27
C SER A 254 -26.96 32.08 0.18
N PRO A 255 -28.14 32.00 0.83
CA PRO A 255 -28.29 32.35 2.25
C PRO A 255 -27.38 31.55 3.17
N SER A 256 -26.97 30.33 2.76
CA SER A 256 -26.09 29.44 3.51
C SER A 256 -24.96 28.94 2.61
N ILE A 257 -23.81 29.60 2.68
CA ILE A 257 -22.60 29.28 1.93
C ILE A 257 -21.89 28.11 2.61
N ARG A 258 -21.46 27.12 1.84
CA ARG A 258 -20.64 26.00 2.32
C ARG A 258 -19.22 26.17 1.81
N LEU A 259 -18.27 26.31 2.73
CA LEU A 259 -16.86 26.47 2.41
C LEU A 259 -16.07 25.25 2.88
N TRP A 260 -15.17 24.76 2.04
CA TRP A 260 -14.19 23.74 2.41
C TRP A 260 -12.95 24.41 3.04
N ASN A 261 -12.45 23.86 4.14
CA ASN A 261 -11.30 24.40 4.86
C ASN A 261 -9.97 24.04 4.19
N TYR A 262 -9.70 24.67 3.05
CA TYR A 262 -8.47 24.44 2.31
C TYR A 262 -7.22 24.78 3.12
N ALA A 263 -7.26 25.79 3.99
CA ALA A 263 -6.10 26.17 4.78
C ALA A 263 -5.73 25.13 5.84
N GLN A 264 -6.71 24.57 6.56
CA GLN A 264 -6.45 23.50 7.52
C GLN A 264 -5.83 22.28 6.83
N TRP A 265 -6.41 21.85 5.72
CA TRP A 265 -5.90 20.71 4.95
C TRP A 265 -4.50 20.96 4.38
N ALA A 266 -4.26 22.13 3.81
CA ALA A 266 -2.97 22.48 3.23
C ALA A 266 -1.86 22.55 4.30
N ARG A 267 -2.14 23.18 5.45
CA ARG A 267 -1.20 23.25 6.58
C ARG A 267 -0.88 21.88 7.16
N ALA A 268 -1.90 21.03 7.36
CA ALA A 268 -1.70 19.65 7.81
C ALA A 268 -0.83 18.85 6.83
N SER A 269 -1.05 19.05 5.53
CA SER A 269 -0.24 18.40 4.48
C SER A 269 1.20 18.89 4.48
N ILE A 270 1.43 20.21 4.61
CA ILE A 270 2.77 20.79 4.75
C ILE A 270 3.48 20.21 5.98
N GLU A 271 2.79 20.17 7.13
CA GLU A 271 3.33 19.63 8.37
C GLU A 271 3.74 18.16 8.20
N LEU A 272 2.87 17.34 7.59
CA LEU A 272 3.15 15.93 7.35
C LEU A 272 4.35 15.74 6.40
N ILE A 273 4.43 16.54 5.33
CA ILE A 273 5.57 16.51 4.40
C ILE A 273 6.86 16.85 5.15
N GLN A 274 6.88 17.96 5.89
CA GLN A 274 8.09 18.46 6.54
C GLN A 274 8.54 17.62 7.75
N LYS A 275 7.60 17.17 8.59
CA LYS A 275 7.90 16.45 9.84
C LYS A 275 8.04 14.95 9.64
N GLU A 276 7.39 14.35 8.64
CA GLU A 276 7.42 12.91 8.45
C GLU A 276 8.09 12.47 7.14
N ILE A 277 7.67 13.03 6.00
CA ILE A 277 8.11 12.55 4.68
C ILE A 277 9.56 12.96 4.37
N THR A 278 9.92 14.23 4.58
CA THR A 278 11.28 14.71 4.31
C THR A 278 12.31 13.98 5.18
N PRO A 279 12.13 13.81 6.51
CA PRO A 279 13.04 13.01 7.31
C PRO A 279 13.07 11.54 6.88
N LEU A 280 11.91 10.95 6.53
CA LEU A 280 11.85 9.58 6.01
C LEU A 280 12.71 9.40 4.76
N LYS A 281 12.59 10.31 3.78
CA LYS A 281 13.41 10.29 2.55
C LYS A 281 14.91 10.40 2.87
N LYS A 282 15.31 11.25 3.81
CA LYS A 282 16.72 11.37 4.25
C LYS A 282 17.23 10.09 4.90
N SER A 283 16.45 9.47 5.79
CA SER A 283 16.81 8.19 6.41
C SER A 283 16.90 7.06 5.38
N LEU A 284 16.02 7.03 4.39
CA LEU A 284 16.08 6.06 3.28
C LEU A 284 17.30 6.26 2.40
N ALA A 285 17.69 7.51 2.11
CA ALA A 285 18.91 7.81 1.37
C ALA A 285 20.16 7.29 2.12
N ALA A 286 20.23 7.52 3.44
CA ALA A 286 21.32 7.01 4.27
C ALA A 286 21.35 5.47 4.29
N ALA A 287 20.20 4.82 4.48
CA ALA A 287 20.09 3.35 4.46
C ALA A 287 20.48 2.76 3.11
N PHE A 288 20.06 3.38 2.01
CA PHE A 288 20.43 2.97 0.66
C PHE A 288 21.92 3.09 0.41
N LYS A 289 22.52 4.22 0.78
CA LYS A 289 23.96 4.43 0.69
C LYS A 289 24.75 3.39 1.49
N GLN A 290 24.31 3.08 2.70
CA GLN A 290 24.94 2.04 3.54
C GLN A 290 24.82 0.65 2.92
N ALA A 291 23.64 0.27 2.40
CA ALA A 291 23.44 -1.02 1.73
C ALA A 291 24.37 -1.17 0.51
N VAL A 292 24.47 -0.13 -0.31
CA VAL A 292 25.36 -0.08 -1.47
C VAL A 292 26.83 -0.22 -1.04
N GLN A 293 27.28 0.57 -0.06
CA GLN A 293 28.65 0.52 0.44
C GLN A 293 28.98 -0.85 1.04
N ALA A 294 28.06 -1.47 1.77
CA ALA A 294 28.23 -2.81 2.30
C ALA A 294 28.42 -3.84 1.18
N ALA A 295 27.63 -3.73 0.10
CA ALA A 295 27.78 -4.60 -1.07
C ALA A 295 29.11 -4.41 -1.81
N GLU A 296 29.60 -3.17 -1.90
CA GLU A 296 30.90 -2.85 -2.49
C GLU A 296 32.07 -3.34 -1.61
N ASN A 297 31.95 -3.18 -0.29
CA ASN A 297 32.95 -3.57 0.71
C ASN A 297 32.86 -5.05 1.13
N LYS A 298 31.90 -5.81 0.61
CA LYS A 298 31.67 -7.23 0.94
C LYS A 298 31.37 -7.46 2.43
N GLN A 299 30.65 -6.53 3.04
CA GLN A 299 30.24 -6.58 4.45
C GLN A 299 28.75 -6.82 4.56
N SER A 300 28.31 -7.48 5.64
CA SER A 300 26.88 -7.61 5.93
C SER A 300 26.26 -6.24 6.18
N TYR A 301 25.00 -6.11 5.81
CA TYR A 301 24.17 -4.97 6.17
C TYR A 301 22.83 -5.50 6.67
N GLU A 302 22.35 -4.95 7.77
CA GLU A 302 21.02 -5.25 8.28
C GLU A 302 20.10 -4.05 8.02
N PRO A 303 19.04 -4.21 7.23
CA PRO A 303 18.15 -3.11 6.92
C PRO A 303 17.38 -2.70 8.18
N ASN A 304 17.20 -1.39 8.37
CA ASN A 304 16.36 -0.85 9.43
C ASN A 304 14.88 -1.20 9.14
N LEU A 305 14.41 -2.31 9.70
CA LEU A 305 13.04 -2.79 9.46
C LEU A 305 11.96 -1.78 9.88
N PRO A 306 12.05 -1.10 11.04
CA PRO A 306 11.13 -0.01 11.38
C PRO A 306 11.04 1.09 10.31
N LEU A 307 12.17 1.46 9.69
CA LEU A 307 12.21 2.45 8.60
C LEU A 307 11.44 1.97 7.37
N LEU A 308 11.63 0.71 6.95
CA LEU A 308 10.91 0.13 5.81
C LEU A 308 9.41 -0.04 6.09
N LEU A 309 9.04 -0.41 7.32
CA LEU A 309 7.64 -0.47 7.74
C LEU A 309 6.98 0.91 7.75
N LYS A 310 7.71 1.96 8.15
CA LYS A 310 7.23 3.35 8.05
C LYS A 310 7.01 3.74 6.59
N LEU A 311 7.91 3.36 5.69
CA LEU A 311 7.77 3.61 4.26
C LEU A 311 6.52 2.94 3.65
N ASN A 312 6.25 1.68 4.04
CA ASN A 312 5.09 0.93 3.53
C ASN A 312 3.73 1.60 3.82
N ARG A 313 3.67 2.53 4.78
CA ARG A 313 2.46 3.35 5.02
C ARG A 313 2.15 4.29 3.85
N TYR A 314 3.17 4.75 3.13
CA TYR A 314 3.05 5.72 2.03
C TYR A 314 3.33 5.09 0.65
N ASP A 315 4.22 4.10 0.55
CA ASP A 315 4.62 3.47 -0.72
C ASP A 315 4.84 1.95 -0.56
N TYR A 316 3.82 1.15 -0.86
CA TYR A 316 3.82 -0.30 -0.63
C TYR A 316 4.73 -1.08 -1.60
N ASN A 317 4.84 -0.63 -2.86
CA ASN A 317 5.75 -1.20 -3.86
C ASN A 317 6.89 -0.22 -4.13
N SER A 318 7.66 0.07 -3.08
CA SER A 318 8.70 1.09 -3.13
C SER A 318 9.93 0.60 -3.89
N LEU A 319 10.29 1.35 -4.94
CA LEU A 319 11.55 1.16 -5.66
C LEU A 319 12.76 1.18 -4.72
N ILE A 320 12.81 2.12 -3.77
CA ILE A 320 13.97 2.23 -2.89
C ILE A 320 14.05 1.08 -1.88
N ALA A 321 12.92 0.58 -1.39
CA ALA A 321 12.90 -0.60 -0.52
C ALA A 321 13.44 -1.84 -1.27
N ASN A 322 13.01 -2.05 -2.51
CA ASN A 322 13.47 -3.17 -3.33
C ASN A 322 14.97 -3.06 -3.64
N LEU A 323 15.49 -1.85 -3.89
CA LEU A 323 16.92 -1.62 -4.11
C LEU A 323 17.74 -1.83 -2.83
N ILE A 324 17.27 -1.37 -1.67
CA ILE A 324 17.92 -1.63 -0.38
C ILE A 324 18.00 -3.13 -0.14
N GLU A 325 16.89 -3.86 -0.32
CA GLU A 325 16.84 -5.31 -0.16
C GLU A 325 17.81 -6.00 -1.12
N TYR A 326 17.82 -5.59 -2.40
CA TYR A 326 18.76 -6.11 -3.40
C TYR A 326 20.22 -5.97 -2.95
N TYR A 327 20.65 -4.77 -2.56
CA TYR A 327 22.03 -4.55 -2.12
C TYR A 327 22.34 -5.23 -0.79
N THR A 328 21.37 -5.37 0.11
CA THR A 328 21.48 -6.14 1.35
C THR A 328 21.82 -7.60 1.06
N GLN A 329 21.04 -8.24 0.19
CA GLN A 329 21.23 -9.65 -0.17
C GLN A 329 22.53 -9.83 -0.97
N LYS A 330 22.88 -8.88 -1.84
CA LYS A 330 24.17 -8.87 -2.56
C LYS A 330 25.37 -8.73 -1.62
N ALA A 331 25.28 -7.89 -0.60
CA ALA A 331 26.27 -7.75 0.45
C ALA A 331 26.50 -9.08 1.18
N ALA A 332 25.42 -9.70 1.66
CA ALA A 332 25.48 -10.97 2.36
C ALA A 332 26.05 -12.10 1.47
N TYR A 333 25.67 -12.14 0.19
CA TYR A 333 26.24 -13.06 -0.79
C TYR A 333 27.77 -12.89 -0.92
N ARG A 334 28.23 -11.64 -1.11
CA ARG A 334 29.66 -11.34 -1.31
C ARG A 334 30.49 -11.65 -0.07
N GLN A 335 29.95 -11.37 1.11
CA GLN A 335 30.58 -11.70 2.39
C GLN A 335 30.74 -13.22 2.54
N GLU A 336 29.66 -13.98 2.31
CA GLU A 336 29.69 -15.44 2.43
C GLU A 336 30.68 -16.06 1.41
N LYS A 337 30.75 -15.49 0.21
CA LYS A 337 31.70 -15.93 -0.84
C LYS A 337 33.14 -15.67 -0.42
N GLN A 338 33.40 -14.54 0.25
CA GLN A 338 34.72 -14.21 0.77
C GLN A 338 35.13 -15.15 1.92
N LEU A 339 34.21 -15.47 2.84
CA LEU A 339 34.47 -16.42 3.93
C LEU A 339 34.82 -17.80 3.37
N LEU A 340 34.06 -18.28 2.39
CA LEU A 340 34.32 -19.55 1.72
C LEU A 340 35.70 -19.61 1.05
N ALA A 341 36.21 -18.48 0.54
CA ALA A 341 37.51 -18.41 -0.11
C ALA A 341 38.70 -18.39 0.88
N ILE A 342 38.49 -17.93 2.12
CA ILE A 342 39.54 -17.84 3.15
C ILE A 342 39.66 -19.14 3.95
N GLU A 343 38.54 -19.84 4.17
CA GLU A 343 38.48 -21.05 4.98
C GLU A 343 38.92 -22.30 4.18
N SER A 344 40.21 -22.66 4.24
CA SER A 344 40.77 -23.77 3.44
C SER A 344 40.44 -25.18 3.95
N ASN A 345 39.99 -25.33 5.21
CA ASN A 345 39.84 -26.62 5.90
C ASN A 345 38.39 -26.89 6.36
N LEU A 346 37.40 -26.44 5.60
CA LEU A 346 36.00 -26.70 5.91
C LEU A 346 35.64 -28.18 5.71
N SER A 347 34.92 -28.76 6.66
CA SER A 347 34.29 -30.06 6.49
C SER A 347 33.27 -30.03 5.35
N ALA A 348 32.94 -31.19 4.75
CA ALA A 348 31.95 -31.27 3.68
C ALA A 348 30.59 -30.68 4.09
N ARG A 349 30.21 -30.79 5.37
CA ARG A 349 28.96 -30.21 5.91
C ARG A 349 29.02 -28.68 5.97
N GLU A 350 30.13 -28.12 6.43
CA GLU A 350 30.33 -26.66 6.48
C GLU A 350 30.40 -26.08 5.07
N GLN A 351 31.16 -26.71 4.16
CA GLN A 351 31.19 -26.32 2.74
C GLN A 351 29.78 -26.28 2.17
N PHE A 352 29.02 -27.37 2.34
CA PHE A 352 27.64 -27.42 1.88
C PHE A 352 26.78 -26.31 2.48
N GLN A 353 26.86 -26.07 3.79
CA GLN A 353 26.16 -24.96 4.44
C GLN A 353 26.48 -23.60 3.82
N ARG A 354 27.76 -23.32 3.54
CA ARG A 354 28.20 -22.07 2.89
C ARG A 354 27.63 -21.95 1.47
N PHE A 355 27.73 -23.00 0.66
CA PHE A 355 27.15 -23.03 -0.70
C PHE A 355 25.62 -22.85 -0.68
N SER A 356 24.94 -23.46 0.29
CA SER A 356 23.49 -23.30 0.48
C SER A 356 23.10 -21.88 0.89
N ASN A 357 23.89 -21.22 1.74
CA ASN A 357 23.70 -19.82 2.09
C ASN A 357 23.93 -18.90 0.88
N LEU A 358 24.97 -19.17 0.06
CA LEU A 358 25.21 -18.43 -1.17
C LEU A 358 24.03 -18.55 -2.14
N LEU A 359 23.48 -19.76 -2.31
CA LEU A 359 22.29 -19.97 -3.13
C LEU A 359 21.08 -19.19 -2.58
N TYR A 360 20.86 -19.20 -1.26
CA TYR A 360 19.80 -18.41 -0.63
C TYR A 360 19.94 -16.92 -0.91
N TYR A 361 21.10 -16.33 -0.61
CA TYR A 361 21.35 -14.91 -0.81
C TYR A 361 21.30 -14.51 -2.28
N GLY A 362 21.81 -15.35 -3.18
CA GLY A 362 21.74 -15.15 -4.63
C GLY A 362 20.30 -15.16 -5.14
N SER A 363 19.48 -16.12 -4.71
CA SER A 363 18.05 -16.17 -5.05
C SER A 363 17.28 -14.97 -4.51
N LYS A 364 17.52 -14.57 -3.26
CA LYS A 364 16.85 -13.39 -2.67
C LYS A 364 17.27 -12.08 -3.31
N ALA A 365 18.55 -11.94 -3.68
CA ALA A 365 19.00 -10.83 -4.51
C ALA A 365 18.29 -10.81 -5.87
N LYS A 366 18.10 -11.97 -6.51
CA LYS A 366 17.36 -12.07 -7.79
C LYS A 366 15.90 -11.64 -7.64
N GLU A 367 15.20 -12.13 -6.62
CA GLU A 367 13.81 -11.73 -6.32
C GLU A 367 13.71 -10.20 -6.14
N ALA A 368 14.59 -9.61 -5.32
CA ALA A 368 14.61 -8.17 -5.07
C ALA A 368 14.99 -7.34 -6.31
N LEU A 369 15.88 -7.86 -7.17
CA LEU A 369 16.24 -7.22 -8.44
C LEU A 369 15.04 -7.18 -9.39
N VAL A 370 14.32 -8.30 -9.55
CA VAL A 370 13.11 -8.36 -10.38
C VAL A 370 12.02 -7.43 -9.84
N ALA A 371 11.84 -7.40 -8.50
CA ALA A 371 10.93 -6.45 -7.87
C ALA A 371 11.34 -4.99 -8.14
N SER A 372 12.64 -4.69 -8.13
CA SER A 372 13.17 -3.37 -8.48
C SER A 372 12.87 -3.04 -9.94
N GLN A 373 13.16 -3.94 -10.88
CA GLN A 373 12.87 -3.77 -12.31
C GLN A 373 11.39 -3.50 -12.57
N ASN A 374 10.49 -4.25 -11.93
CA ASN A 374 9.04 -4.05 -12.02
C ASN A 374 8.57 -2.72 -11.43
N ALA A 375 9.26 -2.22 -10.40
CA ALA A 375 8.96 -0.93 -9.78
C ALA A 375 9.55 0.27 -10.54
N VAL A 376 10.44 0.07 -11.52
CA VAL A 376 11.12 1.16 -12.25
C VAL A 376 10.22 1.82 -13.28
N ASN A 377 9.70 2.99 -12.93
CA ASN A 377 9.00 3.91 -13.82
C ASN A 377 9.29 5.36 -13.43
N GLU A 378 8.87 6.31 -14.28
CA GLU A 378 9.13 7.74 -14.09
C GLU A 378 8.62 8.26 -12.73
N LYS A 379 7.39 7.90 -12.37
CA LYS A 379 6.77 8.30 -11.10
C LYS A 379 7.56 7.80 -9.89
N ASN A 380 7.91 6.52 -9.86
CA ASN A 380 8.66 5.92 -8.76
C ASN A 380 10.09 6.44 -8.68
N PHE A 381 10.73 6.74 -9.82
CA PHE A 381 12.01 7.41 -9.83
C PHE A 381 11.90 8.82 -9.24
N LYS A 382 10.87 9.60 -9.65
CA LYS A 382 10.66 10.97 -9.17
C LYS A 382 10.45 11.05 -7.65
N LYS A 383 9.71 10.11 -7.04
CA LYS A 383 9.53 10.02 -5.56
C LYS A 383 10.85 10.07 -4.79
N TYR A 384 11.89 9.48 -5.38
CA TYR A 384 13.21 9.28 -4.79
C TYR A 384 14.31 9.93 -5.65
N GLN A 385 14.00 10.96 -6.42
CA GLN A 385 14.96 11.49 -7.40
C GLN A 385 16.24 12.00 -6.74
N GLU A 386 16.12 12.75 -5.65
CA GLU A 386 17.27 13.31 -4.94
C GLU A 386 18.24 12.22 -4.47
N LEU A 387 17.73 11.11 -3.93
CA LEU A 387 18.58 10.02 -3.44
C LEU A 387 19.10 9.12 -4.57
N LEU A 388 18.31 8.90 -5.61
CA LEU A 388 18.71 8.03 -6.72
C LEU A 388 19.72 8.73 -7.63
N ALA A 389 19.62 10.05 -7.79
CA ALA A 389 20.51 10.85 -8.64
C ALA A 389 21.98 10.80 -8.20
N GLU A 390 22.26 10.53 -6.92
CA GLU A 390 23.64 10.35 -6.42
C GLU A 390 24.37 9.18 -7.10
N ARG A 391 23.64 8.12 -7.48
CA ARG A 391 24.21 6.90 -8.10
C ARG A 391 23.76 6.69 -9.54
N TYR A 392 22.51 6.98 -9.83
CA TYR A 392 21.87 6.81 -11.13
C TYR A 392 21.54 8.18 -11.68
N THR A 393 22.39 8.69 -12.58
CA THR A 393 22.23 10.03 -13.18
C THR A 393 20.89 10.25 -13.87
N SER A 394 20.18 9.18 -14.26
CA SER A 394 18.84 9.22 -14.84
C SER A 394 18.10 7.90 -14.64
N LEU A 395 16.78 7.90 -14.94
CA LEU A 395 15.98 6.68 -15.03
C LEU A 395 16.57 5.65 -15.99
N ASN A 396 17.13 6.09 -17.12
CA ASN A 396 17.77 5.21 -18.09
C ASN A 396 19.06 4.61 -17.54
N ALA A 397 19.86 5.39 -16.80
CA ALA A 397 21.05 4.89 -16.12
C ALA A 397 20.68 3.82 -15.08
N LEU A 398 19.62 4.05 -14.29
CA LEU A 398 19.11 3.04 -13.35
C LEU A 398 18.72 1.75 -14.08
N ARG A 399 17.93 1.83 -15.16
CA ARG A 399 17.53 0.65 -15.96
C ARG A 399 18.75 -0.11 -16.47
N GLN A 400 19.74 0.59 -17.03
CA GLN A 400 20.97 -0.02 -17.51
C GLN A 400 21.74 -0.72 -16.39
N THR A 401 21.88 -0.10 -15.22
CA THR A 401 22.53 -0.73 -14.07
C THR A 401 21.77 -1.98 -13.63
N LEU A 402 20.44 -1.94 -13.54
CA LEU A 402 19.66 -3.13 -13.17
C LEU A 402 19.83 -4.28 -14.18
N SER A 403 19.93 -3.99 -15.47
CA SER A 403 20.24 -5.01 -16.49
C SER A 403 21.66 -5.58 -16.34
N GLN A 404 22.66 -4.75 -15.99
CA GLN A 404 24.01 -5.23 -15.70
C GLN A 404 24.03 -6.14 -14.46
N GLU A 405 23.25 -5.78 -13.44
CA GLU A 405 23.12 -6.58 -12.23
C GLU A 405 22.42 -7.93 -12.48
N GLU A 406 21.50 -7.99 -13.44
CA GLU A 406 20.88 -9.25 -13.87
C GLU A 406 21.88 -10.18 -14.56
N VAL A 407 22.79 -9.63 -15.36
CA VAL A 407 23.91 -10.38 -15.95
C VAL A 407 24.83 -10.91 -14.85
N TRP A 408 25.16 -10.10 -13.85
CA TRP A 408 25.95 -10.53 -12.69
C TRP A 408 25.30 -11.69 -11.93
N ILE A 409 24.00 -11.58 -11.61
CA ILE A 409 23.25 -12.68 -10.96
C ILE A 409 23.32 -13.96 -11.79
N SER A 410 23.12 -13.85 -13.10
CA SER A 410 23.12 -15.02 -13.98
C SER A 410 24.49 -15.69 -14.02
N GLN A 411 25.57 -14.91 -14.03
CA GLN A 411 26.95 -15.42 -14.03
C GLN A 411 27.36 -16.04 -12.70
N GLU A 412 26.88 -15.51 -11.57
CA GLU A 412 27.36 -15.87 -10.24
C GLU A 412 26.46 -16.86 -9.49
N VAL A 413 25.14 -16.79 -9.70
CA VAL A 413 24.17 -17.60 -8.97
C VAL A 413 23.79 -18.87 -9.73
N GLN A 414 23.75 -18.85 -11.07
CA GLN A 414 23.42 -20.07 -11.83
C GLN A 414 24.44 -21.19 -11.61
N PRO A 415 25.77 -20.96 -11.60
CA PRO A 415 26.74 -22.04 -11.37
C PRO A 415 26.58 -22.70 -9.99
N LEU A 416 26.17 -21.93 -8.97
CA LEU A 416 25.98 -22.43 -7.60
C LEU A 416 24.94 -23.55 -7.51
N THR A 417 23.98 -23.59 -8.43
CA THR A 417 23.03 -24.72 -8.54
C THR A 417 23.77 -26.04 -8.70
N ARG A 418 24.76 -26.06 -9.61
CA ARG A 418 25.56 -27.25 -9.87
C ARG A 418 26.42 -27.58 -8.66
N ASP A 419 27.09 -26.57 -8.10
CA ASP A 419 27.96 -26.76 -6.93
C ASP A 419 27.19 -27.34 -5.74
N VAL A 420 26.01 -26.80 -5.42
CA VAL A 420 25.16 -27.30 -4.32
C VAL A 420 24.74 -28.75 -4.59
N LYS A 421 24.33 -29.09 -5.82
CA LYS A 421 23.97 -30.47 -6.19
C LYS A 421 25.16 -31.41 -6.07
N ASP A 422 26.35 -30.99 -6.50
CA ASP A 422 27.58 -31.79 -6.37
C ASP A 422 27.94 -32.02 -4.90
N GLN A 423 27.81 -31.00 -4.05
CA GLN A 423 28.03 -31.15 -2.60
C GLN A 423 27.00 -32.07 -1.95
N ILE A 424 25.73 -32.00 -2.34
CA ILE A 424 24.69 -32.95 -1.88
C ILE A 424 25.09 -34.37 -2.27
N SER A 425 25.50 -34.58 -3.53
CA SER A 425 25.95 -35.89 -4.00
C SER A 425 27.08 -36.45 -3.14
N ARG A 426 28.11 -35.63 -2.83
CA ARG A 426 29.24 -36.02 -1.96
C ARG A 426 28.81 -36.35 -0.53
N LEU A 427 27.88 -35.56 0.04
CA LEU A 427 27.34 -35.81 1.38
C LEU A 427 26.51 -37.10 1.45
N LEU A 428 25.86 -37.47 0.35
CA LEU A 428 25.00 -38.65 0.28
C LEU A 428 25.74 -39.95 -0.10
N THR A 429 26.94 -39.87 -0.68
CA THR A 429 27.67 -41.02 -1.26
C THR A 429 28.65 -41.74 -0.31
N SER A 430 28.69 -41.44 0.99
CA SER A 430 29.76 -41.96 1.88
C SER A 430 29.28 -42.49 3.24
N ALA A 431 28.29 -43.39 3.24
CA ALA A 431 28.01 -44.20 4.43
C ALA A 431 28.93 -45.42 4.49
N PRO A 432 29.68 -45.64 5.58
CA PRO A 432 30.47 -46.87 5.72
C PRO A 432 29.57 -48.10 5.68
N ALA A 433 30.00 -49.11 4.91
CA ALA A 433 29.44 -50.45 4.98
C ALA A 433 30.34 -51.32 5.85
N THR A 434 29.73 -52.13 6.69
CA THR A 434 30.39 -53.10 7.55
C THR A 434 29.61 -54.42 7.52
N SER A 435 30.00 -55.40 8.32
CA SER A 435 29.23 -56.61 8.53
C SER A 435 29.03 -56.86 10.02
N TYR A 436 27.90 -57.47 10.34
CA TYR A 436 27.58 -57.89 11.70
C TYR A 436 26.83 -59.22 11.63
N GLU A 437 27.34 -60.24 12.33
CA GLU A 437 26.88 -61.63 12.23
C GLU A 437 26.84 -62.17 10.79
N ASN A 438 27.91 -61.90 10.02
CA ASN A 438 28.06 -62.30 8.62
C ASN A 438 27.00 -61.73 7.66
N ALA A 439 26.17 -60.79 8.12
CA ALA A 439 25.24 -60.06 7.27
C ALA A 439 25.74 -58.62 7.05
N PRO A 440 25.57 -58.05 5.84
CA PRO A 440 25.91 -56.66 5.57
C PRO A 440 25.11 -55.70 6.46
N LEU A 441 25.78 -54.67 6.97
CA LEU A 441 25.17 -53.56 7.70
C LEU A 441 25.76 -52.25 7.16
N THR A 442 24.90 -51.35 6.67
CA THR A 442 25.32 -50.05 6.15
C THR A 442 24.96 -48.93 7.12
N ALA A 443 25.76 -47.88 7.19
CA ALA A 443 25.44 -46.69 7.97
C ALA A 443 24.55 -45.68 7.20
N ALA A 444 23.79 -46.17 6.22
CA ALA A 444 22.76 -45.43 5.50
C ALA A 444 21.40 -46.06 5.73
N ALA A 445 20.34 -45.25 5.75
CA ALA A 445 18.98 -45.76 5.77
C ALA A 445 18.70 -46.57 4.48
N THR A 446 18.22 -47.80 4.65
CA THR A 446 17.85 -48.75 3.58
C THR A 446 16.39 -49.15 3.65
N TRP A 447 15.55 -48.32 4.29
CA TRP A 447 14.13 -48.60 4.43
C TRP A 447 13.48 -48.77 3.04
N ARG A 448 12.82 -49.92 2.87
CA ARG A 448 12.05 -50.30 1.68
C ARG A 448 10.86 -51.19 2.06
N PRO A 449 9.94 -51.51 1.13
CA PRO A 449 8.84 -52.44 1.37
C PRO A 449 9.37 -53.79 1.89
N LEU A 450 8.60 -54.45 2.77
CA LEU A 450 9.06 -55.69 3.40
C LEU A 450 9.27 -56.82 2.39
N GLU A 451 8.51 -56.83 1.31
CA GLU A 451 8.60 -57.81 0.21
C GLU A 451 10.00 -57.82 -0.44
N GLU A 452 10.72 -56.70 -0.35
CA GLU A 452 12.09 -56.55 -0.88
C GLU A 452 13.17 -56.90 0.15
N VAL A 453 12.82 -57.14 1.41
CA VAL A 453 13.78 -57.43 2.50
C VAL A 453 13.97 -58.94 2.62
N LYS A 454 15.20 -59.43 2.52
CA LYS A 454 15.48 -60.87 2.64
C LYS A 454 15.51 -61.32 4.10
N GLU A 455 15.22 -62.59 4.34
CA GLU A 455 15.46 -63.19 5.66
C GLU A 455 16.94 -63.04 6.06
N GLY A 456 17.18 -62.67 7.32
CA GLY A 456 18.49 -62.41 7.89
C GLY A 456 19.08 -61.03 7.58
N GLU A 457 18.46 -60.22 6.72
CA GLU A 457 18.94 -58.90 6.31
C GLU A 457 18.70 -57.82 7.38
N TRP A 458 19.71 -56.98 7.61
CA TRP A 458 19.59 -55.79 8.47
C TRP A 458 19.04 -54.61 7.66
N VAL A 459 17.88 -54.09 8.07
CA VAL A 459 17.28 -52.89 7.48
C VAL A 459 17.50 -51.73 8.42
N VAL A 460 18.22 -50.72 7.96
CA VAL A 460 18.44 -49.49 8.73
C VAL A 460 17.33 -48.50 8.42
N THR A 461 16.60 -48.11 9.45
CA THR A 461 15.47 -47.18 9.34
C THR A 461 15.94 -45.72 9.41
N GLU A 462 16.87 -45.42 10.31
CA GLU A 462 17.49 -44.10 10.48
C GLU A 462 18.98 -44.28 10.83
N ALA A 463 19.82 -43.36 10.36
CA ALA A 463 21.23 -43.27 10.71
C ALA A 463 21.64 -41.82 10.97
N GLN A 464 22.34 -41.55 12.08
CA GLN A 464 22.87 -40.22 12.40
C GLN A 464 24.35 -40.28 12.74
N LYS A 465 25.10 -39.25 12.33
CA LYS A 465 26.54 -39.12 12.55
C LYS A 465 26.81 -38.12 13.68
N ASP A 466 27.59 -38.52 14.68
CA ASP A 466 28.01 -37.64 15.77
C ASP A 466 29.18 -36.72 15.36
N GLY A 467 29.55 -35.79 16.25
CA GLY A 467 30.64 -34.83 16.00
C GLY A 467 32.04 -35.46 15.87
N ALA A 468 32.22 -36.69 16.37
CA ALA A 468 33.46 -37.46 16.24
C ALA A 468 33.48 -38.33 14.97
N GLY A 469 32.38 -38.32 14.21
CA GLY A 469 32.24 -39.08 12.97
C GLY A 469 31.74 -40.51 13.13
N ASN A 470 31.31 -40.92 14.33
CA ASN A 470 30.67 -42.20 14.55
C ASN A 470 29.23 -42.17 14.05
N TYR A 471 28.73 -43.30 13.56
CA TYR A 471 27.36 -43.46 13.12
C TYR A 471 26.56 -44.22 14.17
N TYR A 472 25.40 -43.69 14.53
CA TYR A 472 24.38 -44.41 15.29
C TYR A 472 23.30 -44.83 14.30
N VAL A 473 22.91 -46.09 14.35
CA VAL A 473 21.94 -46.70 13.43
C VAL A 473 20.86 -47.38 14.24
N CYS A 474 19.62 -47.35 13.75
CA CYS A 474 18.55 -48.17 14.27
C CYS A 474 17.78 -48.85 13.14
N GLY A 475 17.03 -49.89 13.48
CA GLY A 475 16.19 -50.56 12.51
C GLY A 475 15.66 -51.90 12.97
N PHE A 476 15.53 -52.81 12.01
CA PHE A 476 15.08 -54.18 12.26
C PHE A 476 15.80 -55.20 11.38
N ARG A 477 15.77 -56.46 11.79
CA ARG A 477 16.17 -57.62 11.00
C ARG A 477 14.95 -58.51 10.76
N ARG A 478 14.77 -58.97 9.51
CA ARG A 478 13.73 -59.96 9.18
C ARG A 478 14.23 -61.34 9.60
N GLU A 479 13.61 -61.92 10.61
CA GLU A 479 13.86 -63.29 11.05
C GLU A 479 12.98 -64.28 10.26
N ALA A 480 13.15 -65.57 10.55
CA ALA A 480 12.24 -66.61 10.05
C ALA A 480 10.77 -66.32 10.43
N ASN A 481 9.84 -66.82 9.60
CA ASN A 481 8.38 -66.58 9.73
C ASN A 481 7.99 -65.10 9.70
N ASP A 482 8.80 -64.26 9.05
CA ASP A 482 8.61 -62.82 8.91
C ASP A 482 8.53 -62.05 10.24
N GLN A 483 8.99 -62.65 11.33
CA GLN A 483 9.11 -61.94 12.60
C GLN A 483 10.24 -60.89 12.50
N LEU A 484 10.03 -59.69 13.05
CA LEU A 484 11.08 -58.66 13.09
C LEU A 484 11.77 -58.64 14.46
N SER A 485 13.09 -58.53 14.46
CA SER A 485 13.88 -58.18 15.64
C SER A 485 14.44 -56.76 15.49
N GLY A 486 14.23 -55.92 16.50
CA GLY A 486 14.68 -54.53 16.50
C GLY A 486 16.15 -54.44 16.85
N PHE A 487 16.87 -53.44 16.31
CA PHE A 487 18.23 -53.14 16.74
C PHE A 487 18.52 -51.64 16.84
N VAL A 488 19.54 -51.34 17.66
CA VAL A 488 20.22 -50.05 17.75
C VAL A 488 21.71 -50.32 17.88
N GLY A 489 22.54 -49.59 17.13
CA GLY A 489 23.98 -49.82 17.14
C GLY A 489 24.80 -48.57 16.91
N LYS A 490 26.08 -48.65 17.27
CA LYS A 490 27.09 -47.64 16.97
C LYS A 490 28.18 -48.23 16.08
N ILE A 491 28.49 -47.54 15.00
CA ILE A 491 29.55 -47.86 14.04
C ILE A 491 30.61 -46.76 14.14
N SER A 492 31.87 -47.14 14.38
CA SER A 492 33.03 -46.25 14.41
C SER A 492 34.10 -46.82 13.50
N GLU A 493 34.69 -45.98 12.64
CA GLU A 493 35.75 -46.39 11.72
C GLU A 493 35.40 -47.65 10.88
N GLY A 494 34.13 -47.78 10.48
CA GLY A 494 33.64 -48.91 9.70
C GLY A 494 33.48 -50.22 10.49
N LYS A 495 33.55 -50.19 11.83
CA LYS A 495 33.33 -51.35 12.71
C LYS A 495 32.17 -51.09 13.67
N VAL A 496 31.38 -52.13 13.95
CA VAL A 496 30.34 -52.08 14.98
C VAL A 496 31.02 -52.05 16.35
N VAL A 497 30.84 -50.94 17.08
CA VAL A 497 31.36 -50.75 18.45
C VAL A 497 30.48 -51.48 19.45
N TRP A 498 29.17 -51.33 19.30
CA TRP A 498 28.17 -52.04 20.08
C TRP A 498 26.88 -52.18 19.28
N MET A 499 26.08 -53.19 19.63
CA MET A 499 24.78 -53.48 19.04
C MET A 499 23.84 -53.98 20.13
N HIS A 500 22.74 -53.27 20.34
CA HIS A 500 21.60 -53.74 21.11
C HIS A 500 20.59 -54.37 20.16
N LYS A 501 20.03 -55.51 20.56
CA LYS A 501 18.97 -56.20 19.81
C LYS A 501 17.85 -56.59 20.72
N GLU A 502 16.64 -56.54 20.18
CA GLU A 502 15.44 -56.87 20.92
C GLU A 502 14.50 -57.72 20.06
N LYS A 503 14.08 -58.85 20.63
CA LYS A 503 13.09 -59.74 20.04
C LYS A 503 11.93 -59.88 21.01
N SER A 504 10.71 -59.89 20.49
CA SER A 504 9.53 -60.08 21.35
C SER A 504 9.57 -61.46 22.01
N LYS A 505 9.17 -61.50 23.28
CA LYS A 505 8.89 -62.75 24.01
C LYS A 505 7.50 -63.29 23.69
N GLU A 506 6.61 -62.44 23.19
CA GLU A 506 5.24 -62.79 22.81
C GLU A 506 5.23 -63.32 21.37
N GLU A 507 4.66 -64.51 21.18
CA GLU A 507 4.50 -65.12 19.87
C GLU A 507 3.57 -64.27 18.98
N GLY A 508 3.90 -64.16 17.69
CA GLY A 508 3.15 -63.31 16.77
C GLY A 508 3.37 -61.80 16.93
N ILE A 509 4.31 -61.37 17.77
CA ILE A 509 4.71 -59.97 17.90
C ILE A 509 6.12 -59.76 17.35
N SER A 510 6.26 -58.70 16.56
CA SER A 510 7.50 -58.22 15.96
C SER A 510 7.95 -56.93 16.63
N ILE A 511 9.25 -56.70 16.72
CA ILE A 511 9.83 -55.45 17.25
C ILE A 511 10.63 -54.77 16.15
N ALA A 512 10.47 -53.46 16.01
CA ALA A 512 11.27 -52.64 15.11
C ALA A 512 11.62 -51.30 15.77
N TYR A 513 12.83 -50.79 15.50
CA TYR A 513 13.17 -49.40 15.81
C TYR A 513 12.98 -48.53 14.57
N THR A 514 12.26 -47.42 14.69
CA THR A 514 11.77 -46.65 13.53
C THR A 514 12.49 -45.33 13.32
N SER A 515 13.01 -44.72 14.37
CA SER A 515 13.70 -43.43 14.28
C SER A 515 14.72 -43.29 15.40
N LEU A 516 15.73 -42.45 15.18
CA LEU A 516 16.83 -42.20 16.10
C LEU A 516 17.19 -40.72 16.08
N THR A 517 17.59 -40.18 17.23
CA THR A 517 18.22 -38.87 17.36
C THR A 517 19.35 -38.90 18.39
N LEU A 518 20.44 -38.19 18.12
CA LEU A 518 21.56 -38.11 19.04
C LEU A 518 21.26 -37.20 20.24
N THR A 519 21.90 -37.51 21.37
CA THR A 519 21.91 -36.74 22.61
C THR A 519 23.35 -36.62 23.11
N GLY A 520 23.64 -35.70 24.04
CA GLY A 520 25.01 -35.51 24.55
C GLY A 520 25.64 -36.77 25.18
N ASP A 521 24.81 -37.68 25.70
CA ASP A 521 25.23 -38.90 26.38
C ASP A 521 24.92 -40.22 25.63
N GLY A 522 24.42 -40.14 24.40
CA GLY A 522 24.08 -41.29 23.58
C GLY A 522 23.01 -41.00 22.52
N CYS A 523 21.91 -41.76 22.53
CA CYS A 523 20.81 -41.55 21.58
C CYS A 523 19.43 -41.85 22.19
N LEU A 524 18.42 -41.21 21.61
CA LEU A 524 17.02 -41.57 21.79
C LEU A 524 16.55 -42.28 20.53
N VAL A 525 15.78 -43.34 20.71
CA VAL A 525 15.19 -44.12 19.62
C VAL A 525 13.72 -44.36 19.85
N THR A 526 12.96 -44.53 18.78
CA THR A 526 11.57 -44.97 18.86
C THR A 526 11.49 -46.45 18.54
N SER A 527 10.85 -47.23 19.41
CA SER A 527 10.57 -48.64 19.20
C SER A 527 9.08 -48.88 19.07
N VAL A 528 8.72 -49.89 18.26
CA VAL A 528 7.35 -50.36 18.10
C VAL A 528 7.29 -51.87 18.27
N ALA A 529 6.25 -52.33 18.96
CA ALA A 529 5.80 -53.71 18.93
C ALA A 529 4.59 -53.80 18.01
N CYS A 530 4.65 -54.63 16.97
CA CYS A 530 3.61 -54.77 15.96
C CYS A 530 3.19 -56.23 15.76
N GLN A 531 1.96 -56.43 15.31
CA GLN A 531 1.44 -57.75 14.97
C GLN A 531 2.20 -58.30 13.75
N THR A 532 2.81 -59.48 13.87
CA THR A 532 3.49 -60.15 12.74
C THR A 532 2.47 -60.45 11.63
N GLY A 533 2.87 -60.20 10.37
CA GLY A 533 2.01 -60.34 9.20
C GLY A 533 1.37 -59.02 8.76
N SER A 534 0.53 -58.40 9.60
CA SER A 534 -0.09 -57.10 9.27
C SER A 534 0.82 -55.90 9.57
N TYR A 535 1.79 -56.08 10.47
CA TYR A 535 2.69 -55.04 10.99
C TYR A 535 1.96 -53.81 11.54
N THR A 536 0.75 -54.02 12.06
CA THR A 536 -0.02 -53.00 12.77
C THR A 536 0.59 -52.81 14.16
N VAL A 537 0.99 -51.58 14.46
CA VAL A 537 1.59 -51.17 15.74
C VAL A 537 0.58 -51.36 16.87
N GLN A 538 0.99 -52.10 17.90
CA GLN A 538 0.22 -52.37 19.13
C GLN A 538 0.72 -51.51 20.30
N LYS A 539 2.03 -51.30 20.38
CA LYS A 539 2.68 -50.47 21.41
C LYS A 539 3.83 -49.71 20.77
N ALA A 540 4.06 -48.48 21.24
CA ALA A 540 5.21 -47.67 20.87
C ALA A 540 5.92 -47.14 22.13
N SER A 541 7.23 -46.94 22.07
CA SER A 541 7.98 -46.35 23.16
C SER A 541 9.15 -45.50 22.66
N VAL A 542 9.61 -44.58 23.51
CA VAL A 542 10.88 -43.87 23.32
C VAL A 542 11.90 -44.48 24.29
N GLU A 543 13.03 -44.93 23.75
CA GLU A 543 14.08 -45.57 24.53
C GLU A 543 15.37 -44.75 24.48
N ARG A 544 16.08 -44.70 25.61
CA ARG A 544 17.36 -43.99 25.73
C ARG A 544 18.50 -44.98 25.88
N PHE A 545 19.50 -44.83 25.03
CA PHE A 545 20.74 -45.61 25.09
C PHE A 545 21.91 -44.68 25.34
N ASN A 546 22.80 -45.04 26.27
CA ASN A 546 24.03 -44.29 26.46
C ASN A 546 25.08 -44.60 25.38
N ASN A 547 26.19 -43.88 25.41
CA ASN A 547 27.34 -44.08 24.52
C ASN A 547 27.95 -45.50 24.54
N ALA A 548 27.69 -46.29 25.58
CA ALA A 548 28.13 -47.67 25.71
C ALA A 548 27.08 -48.71 25.22
N GLY A 549 25.95 -48.26 24.67
CA GLY A 549 24.88 -49.14 24.17
C GLY A 549 23.99 -49.74 25.26
N LYS A 550 24.09 -49.26 26.51
CA LYS A 550 23.21 -49.69 27.60
C LYS A 550 21.92 -48.89 27.55
N ARG A 551 20.78 -49.58 27.55
CA ARG A 551 19.46 -48.98 27.76
C ARG A 551 19.37 -48.38 29.16
N ILE A 552 19.12 -47.08 29.23
CA ILE A 552 18.97 -46.32 30.47
C ILE A 552 17.50 -46.22 30.85
N GLU A 553 16.65 -45.99 29.85
CA GLU A 553 15.25 -45.63 30.05
C GLU A 553 14.39 -46.15 28.89
N MET A 554 13.14 -46.49 29.19
CA MET A 554 12.09 -46.82 28.22
C MET A 554 10.80 -46.12 28.67
N LEU A 555 10.32 -45.20 27.85
CA LEU A 555 9.12 -44.42 28.09
C LEU A 555 8.00 -44.90 27.15
N PRO A 556 6.96 -45.58 27.65
CA PRO A 556 5.83 -46.01 26.82
C PRO A 556 5.04 -44.81 26.31
N LEU A 557 4.65 -44.84 25.04
CA LEU A 557 3.81 -43.82 24.42
C LEU A 557 2.32 -44.18 24.61
N PRO A 558 1.44 -43.21 24.90
CA PRO A 558 0.02 -43.47 25.21
C PRO A 558 -0.85 -43.69 23.96
N PHE A 559 -0.25 -43.94 22.80
CA PHE A 559 -0.92 -44.00 21.51
C PHE A 559 -0.29 -45.10 20.63
N THR A 560 -1.00 -45.51 19.59
CA THR A 560 -0.60 -46.65 18.73
C THR A 560 -0.19 -46.23 17.32
N GLU A 561 -0.23 -44.94 17.01
CA GLU A 561 0.33 -44.40 15.77
C GLU A 561 1.83 -44.66 15.72
N CYS A 562 2.30 -45.21 14.59
CA CYS A 562 3.69 -45.53 14.31
C CYS A 562 4.55 -44.26 14.36
N PRO A 563 5.52 -44.18 15.29
CA PRO A 563 6.51 -43.11 15.29
C PRO A 563 7.33 -43.16 14.01
N ARG A 564 7.40 -42.03 13.30
CA ARG A 564 8.17 -41.88 12.05
C ARG A 564 9.45 -41.12 12.28
N PHE A 565 9.41 -40.05 13.07
CA PHE A 565 10.57 -39.20 13.32
C PHE A 565 10.65 -38.78 14.78
N ILE A 566 11.84 -38.87 15.36
CA ILE A 566 12.18 -38.23 16.63
C ILE A 566 13.34 -37.25 16.42
N ARG A 567 13.26 -36.08 17.06
CA ARG A 567 14.30 -35.04 17.01
C ARG A 567 14.54 -34.48 18.40
N TYR A 568 15.78 -34.51 18.84
CA TYR A 568 16.17 -33.94 20.13
C TYR A 568 16.68 -32.50 19.96
N ASN A 569 16.21 -31.62 20.83
CA ASN A 569 16.67 -30.24 20.92
C ASN A 569 17.47 -30.05 22.20
N GLU A 570 18.79 -30.10 22.07
CA GLU A 570 19.71 -30.01 23.20
C GLU A 570 19.62 -28.68 23.95
N ALA A 571 19.35 -27.57 23.24
CA ALA A 571 19.27 -26.24 23.86
C ALA A 571 18.13 -26.12 24.87
N PHE A 572 17.07 -26.91 24.70
CA PHE A 572 15.88 -26.86 25.56
C PHE A 572 15.64 -28.15 26.35
N GLY A 573 16.38 -29.23 26.07
CA GLY A 573 16.18 -30.52 26.72
C GLY A 573 14.84 -31.19 26.37
N TYR A 574 14.27 -30.89 25.20
CA TYR A 574 13.03 -31.48 24.69
C TYR A 574 13.30 -32.41 23.52
N TRP A 575 12.45 -33.40 23.31
CA TRP A 575 12.34 -34.11 22.04
C TRP A 575 10.99 -33.84 21.39
N ALA A 576 10.99 -33.76 20.07
CA ALA A 576 9.79 -33.74 19.25
C ALA A 576 9.64 -35.08 18.53
N LEU A 577 8.42 -35.60 18.53
CA LEU A 577 8.04 -36.88 17.96
C LEU A 577 6.91 -36.69 16.97
N LEU A 578 7.07 -37.22 15.76
CA LEU A 578 6.03 -37.27 14.75
C LEU A 578 5.63 -38.71 14.49
N SER A 579 4.34 -39.00 14.61
CA SER A 579 3.75 -40.30 14.33
C SER A 579 2.68 -40.19 13.24
N LYS A 580 2.55 -41.23 12.40
CA LYS A 580 1.49 -41.31 11.37
C LYS A 580 1.07 -42.75 11.14
N GLY A 581 -0.24 -42.98 11.20
CA GLY A 581 -0.86 -44.25 10.88
C GLY A 581 -0.49 -45.37 11.83
N GLN A 582 -1.12 -46.53 11.73
CA GLN A 582 -0.77 -47.69 12.57
C GLN A 582 0.09 -48.73 11.85
N SER A 583 0.19 -48.67 10.52
CA SER A 583 1.04 -49.59 9.76
C SER A 583 2.52 -49.22 9.91
N LEU A 584 3.39 -50.20 10.13
CA LEU A 584 4.84 -49.98 10.08
C LEU A 584 5.30 -49.60 8.65
N PHE A 585 4.69 -50.20 7.62
CA PHE A 585 5.08 -50.06 6.21
C PHE A 585 4.10 -49.18 5.42
N ASP A 586 4.62 -48.47 4.40
CA ASP A 586 3.91 -47.56 3.49
C ASP A 586 2.90 -46.60 4.16
N PRO A 587 3.36 -45.41 4.62
CA PRO A 587 2.47 -44.43 5.22
C PRO A 587 1.60 -43.66 4.21
N ALA A 588 1.63 -43.89 2.89
CA ALA A 588 0.98 -42.97 1.93
C ALA A 588 -0.41 -43.39 1.44
N THR A 589 -0.90 -44.57 1.83
CA THR A 589 -2.11 -45.19 1.26
C THR A 589 -3.40 -44.59 1.76
N ASP A 590 -3.43 -44.16 3.03
CA ASP A 590 -4.66 -43.77 3.71
C ASP A 590 -4.60 -42.35 4.26
N ASN A 591 -5.79 -41.74 4.36
CA ASN A 591 -5.97 -40.43 4.98
C ASN A 591 -5.99 -40.58 6.50
N GLU A 592 -4.79 -40.61 7.08
CA GLU A 592 -4.58 -40.95 8.48
C GLU A 592 -4.27 -39.73 9.32
N LYS A 593 -4.47 -39.88 10.63
CA LYS A 593 -4.02 -38.93 11.62
C LYS A 593 -2.49 -38.88 11.67
N VAL A 594 -1.95 -37.67 11.64
CA VAL A 594 -0.58 -37.32 11.97
C VAL A 594 -0.58 -36.65 13.33
N LEU A 595 0.28 -37.13 14.21
CA LEU A 595 0.42 -36.66 15.58
C LEU A 595 1.82 -36.07 15.75
N LEU A 596 1.91 -34.81 16.19
CA LEU A 596 3.16 -34.14 16.52
C LEU A 596 3.16 -33.79 18.00
N ILE A 597 4.19 -34.23 18.71
CA ILE A 597 4.32 -34.15 20.17
C ILE A 597 5.66 -33.52 20.49
N GLU A 598 5.71 -32.63 21.46
CA GLU A 598 6.95 -32.25 22.12
C GLU A 598 6.87 -32.57 23.62
N ALA A 599 7.92 -33.17 24.15
CA ALA A 599 7.98 -33.57 25.56
C ALA A 599 9.40 -33.39 26.14
N GLN A 600 9.46 -33.27 27.47
CA GLN A 600 10.71 -33.22 28.24
C GLN A 600 11.49 -34.52 28.11
N ALA A 601 12.78 -34.41 27.80
CA ALA A 601 13.63 -35.58 27.64
C ALA A 601 13.95 -36.30 28.97
N SER A 602 13.80 -35.63 30.11
CA SER A 602 14.13 -36.20 31.42
C SER A 602 13.05 -37.07 32.04
N ASN A 603 11.78 -36.86 31.67
CA ASN A 603 10.63 -37.51 32.31
C ASN A 603 9.46 -37.79 31.35
N GLY A 604 9.57 -37.43 30.07
CA GLY A 604 8.49 -37.60 29.10
C GLY A 604 7.30 -36.66 29.30
N GLN A 605 7.40 -35.64 30.17
CA GLN A 605 6.30 -34.72 30.41
C GLN A 605 5.97 -33.95 29.12
N LEU A 606 4.73 -34.11 28.67
CA LEU A 606 4.21 -33.43 27.48
C LEU A 606 4.29 -31.91 27.65
N ASN A 607 4.90 -31.25 26.67
CA ASN A 607 4.86 -29.80 26.55
C ASN A 607 3.62 -29.38 25.75
N TRP A 608 3.46 -29.93 24.54
CA TRP A 608 2.29 -29.71 23.70
C TRP A 608 2.10 -30.87 22.72
N GLN A 609 0.89 -30.97 22.17
CA GLN A 609 0.50 -31.94 21.16
C GLN A 609 -0.34 -31.26 20.09
N GLN A 610 -0.10 -31.62 18.83
CA GLN A 610 -0.87 -31.18 17.67
C GLN A 610 -1.22 -32.36 16.78
N GLU A 611 -2.31 -32.21 16.04
CA GLU A 611 -2.76 -33.22 15.07
C GLU A 611 -3.26 -32.59 13.78
N PHE A 612 -3.09 -33.32 12.70
CA PHE A 612 -3.68 -33.03 11.39
C PHE A 612 -3.91 -34.36 10.65
N ARG A 613 -4.66 -34.35 9.55
CA ARG A 613 -4.88 -35.54 8.72
C ARG A 613 -4.15 -35.42 7.39
N LEU A 614 -3.58 -36.52 6.94
CA LEU A 614 -2.76 -36.59 5.73
C LEU A 614 -3.00 -37.89 4.96
N LEU A 615 -3.44 -37.74 3.71
CA LEU A 615 -3.29 -38.75 2.67
C LEU A 615 -1.99 -38.47 1.92
N GLY A 616 -0.99 -39.33 2.11
CA GLY A 616 0.40 -39.11 1.71
C GLY A 616 1.35 -39.42 2.85
N ASN A 617 2.63 -39.05 2.74
CA ASN A 617 3.64 -39.39 3.73
C ASN A 617 4.35 -38.16 4.30
N VAL A 618 4.85 -38.29 5.52
CA VAL A 618 5.85 -37.38 6.07
C VAL A 618 7.23 -37.88 5.67
N VAL A 619 8.09 -36.96 5.23
CA VAL A 619 9.46 -37.26 4.80
C VAL A 619 10.47 -36.89 5.87
N ASP A 620 10.26 -35.79 6.59
CA ASP A 620 11.15 -35.40 7.69
C ASP A 620 10.46 -34.46 8.69
N LEU A 621 10.99 -34.43 9.90
CA LEU A 621 10.75 -33.44 10.94
C LEU A 621 12.04 -32.65 11.16
N VAL A 622 12.05 -31.38 10.74
CA VAL A 622 13.26 -30.55 10.72
C VAL A 622 13.21 -29.53 11.86
N PRO A 623 14.10 -29.60 12.86
CA PRO A 623 14.19 -28.57 13.89
C PRO A 623 14.72 -27.26 13.30
N VAL A 624 14.19 -26.12 13.72
CA VAL A 624 14.61 -24.75 13.33
C VAL A 624 14.65 -23.85 14.59
N GLU A 625 15.31 -22.70 14.55
CA GLU A 625 15.58 -21.80 15.72
C GLU A 625 14.32 -21.54 16.57
N ARG A 626 13.14 -21.48 15.95
CA ARG A 626 11.86 -21.20 16.62
C ARG A 626 10.78 -22.24 16.34
N GLY A 627 11.15 -23.52 16.33
CA GLY A 627 10.20 -24.61 16.26
C GLY A 627 10.59 -25.75 15.32
N TYR A 628 9.59 -26.33 14.65
CA TYR A 628 9.77 -27.50 13.80
C TYR A 628 9.06 -27.31 12.47
N VAL A 629 9.71 -27.77 11.40
CA VAL A 629 9.14 -27.85 10.06
C VAL A 629 8.86 -29.31 9.74
N VAL A 630 7.60 -29.64 9.52
CA VAL A 630 7.17 -30.93 8.97
C VAL A 630 7.18 -30.81 7.46
N VAL A 631 7.89 -31.72 6.80
CA VAL A 631 7.94 -31.80 5.33
C VAL A 631 7.39 -33.14 4.90
N GLY A 632 6.55 -33.14 3.86
CA GLY A 632 6.05 -34.38 3.30
C GLY A 632 5.41 -34.24 1.94
N ASN A 633 4.81 -35.32 1.49
CA ASN A 633 4.03 -35.39 0.26
C ASN A 633 2.55 -35.57 0.60
N PHE A 634 1.67 -34.88 -0.11
CA PHE A 634 0.23 -34.96 0.10
C PHE A 634 -0.52 -35.16 -1.22
N SER A 635 -1.55 -36.02 -1.17
CA SER A 635 -2.69 -36.01 -2.09
C SER A 635 -3.86 -35.22 -1.47
N GLU A 636 -4.02 -35.33 -0.14
CA GLU A 636 -4.95 -34.54 0.65
C GLU A 636 -4.32 -34.25 2.02
N ILE A 637 -4.47 -33.03 2.51
CA ILE A 637 -4.08 -32.63 3.87
C ILE A 637 -5.18 -31.78 4.49
N SER A 638 -5.50 -32.01 5.77
CA SER A 638 -6.50 -31.22 6.49
C SER A 638 -6.12 -31.00 7.95
N PHE A 639 -6.52 -29.85 8.49
CA PHE A 639 -6.15 -29.37 9.81
C PHE A 639 -7.36 -29.14 10.71
N PRO A 640 -7.17 -29.07 12.05
CA PRO A 640 -8.28 -28.87 13.00
C PRO A 640 -9.02 -27.54 12.86
N ASP A 641 -8.42 -26.52 12.23
CA ASP A 641 -9.06 -25.24 11.94
C ASP A 641 -9.99 -25.28 10.71
N GLY A 642 -10.16 -26.47 10.10
CA GLY A 642 -11.03 -26.69 8.95
C GLY A 642 -10.35 -26.45 7.60
N GLU A 643 -9.10 -25.99 7.56
CA GLU A 643 -8.36 -25.88 6.30
C GLU A 643 -8.12 -27.28 5.72
N LYS A 644 -8.40 -27.42 4.42
CA LYS A 644 -8.15 -28.63 3.63
C LYS A 644 -7.56 -28.25 2.28
N GLU A 645 -6.45 -28.87 1.92
CA GLU A 645 -5.77 -28.69 0.63
C GLU A 645 -5.68 -30.03 -0.11
N LEU A 646 -5.87 -29.97 -1.43
CA LEU A 646 -5.83 -31.12 -2.33
C LEU A 646 -4.69 -30.97 -3.34
N SER A 647 -4.04 -32.07 -3.68
CA SER A 647 -3.00 -32.10 -4.71
C SER A 647 -3.56 -31.69 -6.07
N LYS A 648 -2.81 -30.88 -6.82
CA LYS A 648 -3.18 -30.49 -8.19
C LYS A 648 -2.85 -31.57 -9.23
N ALA A 649 -2.11 -32.61 -8.85
CA ALA A 649 -1.73 -33.68 -9.74
C ALA A 649 -2.90 -34.66 -9.98
N ASN A 650 -3.56 -35.08 -8.90
CA ASN A 650 -4.84 -35.79 -8.81
C ASN A 650 -5.12 -36.03 -7.31
N ASN A 651 -6.33 -36.49 -6.95
CA ASN A 651 -6.69 -36.91 -5.60
C ASN A 651 -6.49 -38.41 -5.35
N LEU A 652 -5.73 -39.09 -6.21
CA LEU A 652 -5.39 -40.51 -6.03
C LEU A 652 -4.24 -40.67 -5.03
N ALA A 653 -4.21 -41.79 -4.32
CA ALA A 653 -3.07 -42.17 -3.50
C ALA A 653 -1.78 -42.12 -4.34
N HIS A 654 -0.69 -41.67 -3.73
CA HIS A 654 0.63 -41.52 -4.35
C HIS A 654 0.75 -40.45 -5.47
N HIS A 655 -0.34 -39.82 -5.92
CA HIS A 655 -0.33 -38.68 -6.85
C HIS A 655 -0.08 -37.35 -6.10
N THR A 656 1.11 -37.21 -5.56
CA THR A 656 1.38 -36.19 -4.53
C THR A 656 1.91 -34.87 -5.06
N ASN A 657 1.78 -33.85 -4.22
CA ASN A 657 2.53 -32.60 -4.23
C ASN A 657 3.29 -32.45 -2.90
N VAL A 658 4.15 -31.43 -2.72
CA VAL A 658 4.92 -31.25 -1.47
C VAL A 658 4.20 -30.31 -0.52
N PHE A 659 4.16 -30.65 0.77
CA PHE A 659 3.74 -29.73 1.82
C PHE A 659 4.88 -29.44 2.79
N THR A 660 4.82 -28.24 3.38
CA THR A 660 5.70 -27.80 4.45
C THR A 660 4.85 -27.06 5.49
N VAL A 661 5.04 -27.42 6.76
CA VAL A 661 4.19 -26.90 7.85
C VAL A 661 5.08 -26.59 9.03
N LYS A 662 4.96 -25.37 9.59
CA LYS A 662 5.82 -24.90 10.68
C LYS A 662 5.04 -24.75 11.98
N TYR A 663 5.50 -25.43 13.02
CA TYR A 663 4.99 -25.33 14.38
C TYR A 663 5.95 -24.57 15.28
N SER A 664 5.43 -23.76 16.21
CA SER A 664 6.22 -23.04 17.22
C SER A 664 6.68 -23.97 18.33
N SER A 665 7.97 -23.93 18.72
CA SER A 665 8.45 -24.67 19.90
C SER A 665 7.83 -24.16 21.21
N LYS A 666 7.41 -22.90 21.27
CA LYS A 666 6.90 -22.31 22.51
C LYS A 666 5.49 -22.77 22.87
N SER A 667 4.62 -22.93 21.88
CA SER A 667 3.20 -23.21 22.11
C SER A 667 2.67 -24.42 21.34
N GLY A 668 3.46 -25.02 20.47
CA GLY A 668 2.99 -26.01 19.51
C GLY A 668 2.07 -25.43 18.44
N ASN A 669 1.74 -24.14 18.46
CA ASN A 669 0.80 -23.59 17.49
C ASN A 669 1.41 -23.66 16.09
N LEU A 670 0.56 -23.99 15.13
CA LEU A 670 0.85 -23.80 13.73
C LEU A 670 1.11 -22.31 13.45
N THR A 671 2.26 -22.01 12.84
CA THR A 671 2.67 -20.64 12.51
C THR A 671 2.58 -20.34 11.01
N ARG A 672 2.80 -21.36 10.16
CA ARG A 672 2.73 -21.21 8.70
C ARG A 672 2.54 -22.56 8.01
N ARG A 673 1.85 -22.53 6.87
CA ARG A 673 1.69 -23.62 5.92
C ARG A 673 2.20 -23.14 4.56
N ASN A 674 2.82 -24.01 3.78
CA ASN A 674 3.12 -23.74 2.38
C ASN A 674 3.10 -25.04 1.57
N TYR A 675 2.56 -24.98 0.35
CA TYR A 675 2.34 -26.13 -0.52
C TYR A 675 3.01 -25.88 -1.87
N TYR A 676 3.85 -26.81 -2.31
CA TYR A 676 4.40 -26.81 -3.66
C TYR A 676 3.52 -27.66 -4.56
N THR A 677 2.57 -26.99 -5.24
CA THR A 677 1.58 -27.66 -6.10
C THR A 677 2.00 -27.70 -7.57
N SER A 678 1.90 -28.86 -8.21
CA SER A 678 2.10 -29.05 -9.65
C SER A 678 0.97 -29.89 -10.23
N LYS A 679 0.64 -29.66 -11.51
CA LYS A 679 -0.30 -30.51 -12.27
C LYS A 679 0.26 -31.91 -12.54
N GLN A 680 1.58 -32.07 -12.46
CA GLN A 680 2.23 -33.37 -12.55
C GLN A 680 2.55 -33.87 -11.13
N PRO A 681 2.40 -35.17 -10.86
CA PRO A 681 2.81 -35.74 -9.58
C PRO A 681 4.30 -35.47 -9.32
N LEU A 682 4.62 -35.19 -8.06
CA LEU A 682 5.99 -35.02 -7.59
C LEU A 682 6.10 -35.49 -6.15
N ALA A 683 7.29 -35.98 -5.81
CA ALA A 683 7.55 -36.60 -4.53
C ALA A 683 8.93 -36.18 -4.02
N VAL A 684 8.97 -35.69 -2.78
CA VAL A 684 10.18 -35.53 -1.99
C VAL A 684 10.43 -36.84 -1.24
N TYR A 685 11.68 -37.29 -1.24
CA TYR A 685 12.12 -38.52 -0.59
C TYR A 685 13.13 -38.27 0.53
N LYS A 686 13.85 -37.15 0.47
CA LYS A 686 14.86 -36.80 1.45
C LYS A 686 14.86 -35.31 1.72
N VAL A 687 15.04 -34.95 2.98
CA VAL A 687 15.23 -33.56 3.39
C VAL A 687 16.62 -33.42 4.00
N TYR A 688 17.28 -32.32 3.69
CA TYR A 688 18.58 -32.00 4.26
C TYR A 688 18.61 -30.54 4.68
N LYS A 689 18.73 -30.31 5.99
CA LYS A 689 18.91 -28.96 6.55
C LYS A 689 20.38 -28.56 6.51
N ALA A 690 20.70 -27.59 5.66
CA ALA A 690 22.02 -26.96 5.65
C ALA A 690 22.09 -25.86 6.71
N SER A 691 21.06 -25.01 6.77
CA SER A 691 20.89 -23.95 7.77
C SER A 691 19.40 -23.60 7.92
N ASP A 692 19.07 -22.68 8.82
CA ASP A 692 17.70 -22.12 8.90
C ASP A 692 17.33 -21.24 7.70
N LYS A 693 18.31 -20.90 6.86
CA LYS A 693 18.07 -20.20 5.58
C LYS A 693 17.87 -21.18 4.43
N ALA A 694 18.34 -22.42 4.59
CA ALA A 694 18.39 -23.40 3.52
C ALA A 694 18.10 -24.83 3.99
N ILE A 695 16.87 -25.26 3.76
CA ILE A 695 16.38 -26.62 3.93
C ILE A 695 16.10 -27.18 2.54
N HIS A 696 16.90 -28.16 2.14
CA HIS A 696 16.83 -28.75 0.80
C HIS A 696 15.89 -29.95 0.80
N LEU A 697 14.95 -29.97 -0.15
CA LEU A 697 14.00 -31.05 -0.39
C LEU A 697 14.41 -31.76 -1.67
N LEU A 698 14.72 -33.06 -1.58
CA LEU A 698 15.25 -33.86 -2.67
C LEU A 698 14.24 -34.94 -3.05
N GLY A 699 13.96 -35.06 -4.34
CA GLY A 699 12.81 -35.77 -4.84
C GLY A 699 12.95 -36.26 -6.28
N LYS A 700 11.82 -36.69 -6.86
CA LYS A 700 11.65 -36.95 -8.30
C LYS A 700 10.27 -36.46 -8.76
N ALA A 701 10.17 -36.11 -10.04
CA ALA A 701 8.88 -36.01 -10.71
C ALA A 701 8.29 -37.42 -10.89
N GLY A 702 6.97 -37.54 -10.79
CA GLY A 702 6.25 -38.81 -10.85
C GLY A 702 5.54 -39.16 -9.55
N ILE A 703 4.85 -40.30 -9.60
CA ILE A 703 4.06 -40.85 -8.50
C ILE A 703 5.02 -41.23 -7.35
N TRP A 704 4.64 -40.92 -6.12
CA TRP A 704 5.40 -41.34 -4.94
C TRP A 704 5.46 -42.87 -4.85
N ARG A 705 6.61 -43.43 -4.47
CA ARG A 705 6.75 -44.87 -4.19
C ARG A 705 7.51 -45.07 -2.90
N PHE A 706 7.08 -46.04 -2.10
CA PHE A 706 7.85 -46.44 -0.93
C PHE A 706 9.11 -47.18 -1.40
N GLN A 707 10.26 -46.48 -1.44
CA GLN A 707 11.51 -47.03 -1.96
C GLN A 707 12.72 -46.32 -1.35
N THR A 708 13.89 -46.96 -1.43
CA THR A 708 15.16 -46.29 -1.13
C THR A 708 15.46 -45.25 -2.20
N TYR A 709 15.67 -43.99 -1.78
CA TYR A 709 15.97 -42.90 -2.69
C TYR A 709 17.49 -42.71 -2.89
N GLN A 710 17.90 -42.75 -4.14
CA GLN A 710 19.23 -42.34 -4.58
C GLN A 710 19.14 -41.00 -5.29
N PHE A 711 19.93 -40.04 -4.80
CA PHE A 711 20.02 -38.71 -5.39
C PHE A 711 20.88 -38.76 -6.66
N ASP A 712 20.27 -38.35 -7.77
CA ASP A 712 20.96 -38.07 -9.03
C ASP A 712 20.94 -36.56 -9.29
N PRO A 713 22.08 -35.86 -9.33
CA PRO A 713 22.16 -34.44 -9.62
C PRO A 713 21.43 -34.01 -10.90
N SER A 714 21.38 -34.88 -11.91
CA SER A 714 20.84 -34.59 -13.24
C SER A 714 19.33 -34.78 -13.34
N GLU A 715 18.77 -35.77 -12.63
CA GLU A 715 17.35 -36.15 -12.75
C GLU A 715 16.50 -35.79 -11.52
N SER A 716 17.14 -35.47 -10.39
CA SER A 716 16.40 -35.25 -9.14
C SER A 716 15.68 -33.90 -9.12
N LEU A 717 14.44 -33.94 -8.64
CA LEU A 717 13.78 -32.75 -8.12
C LEU A 717 14.62 -32.27 -6.92
N HIS A 718 15.03 -31.02 -6.96
CA HIS A 718 15.65 -30.33 -5.84
C HIS A 718 14.74 -29.15 -5.57
N LEU A 719 14.37 -28.88 -4.32
CA LEU A 719 13.74 -27.64 -3.88
C LEU A 719 14.53 -27.12 -2.68
N ALA A 720 14.47 -25.83 -2.38
CA ALA A 720 14.99 -25.26 -1.15
C ALA A 720 14.00 -24.25 -0.58
N ILE A 721 13.81 -24.36 0.74
CA ILE A 721 12.97 -23.48 1.55
C ILE A 721 13.80 -22.89 2.67
N ASP A 722 13.41 -21.71 3.15
CA ASP A 722 13.93 -21.19 4.41
C ASP A 722 13.09 -21.66 5.61
N SER A 723 13.51 -21.30 6.83
CA SER A 723 12.77 -21.58 8.05
C SER A 723 11.43 -20.83 8.15
N LYS A 724 11.15 -19.89 7.25
CA LYS A 724 9.84 -19.28 7.09
C LYS A 724 9.00 -20.03 6.06
N LEU A 725 9.48 -21.12 5.47
CA LEU A 725 8.81 -21.91 4.43
C LEU A 725 8.72 -21.20 3.06
N ASP A 726 9.51 -20.16 2.82
CA ASP A 726 9.55 -19.52 1.50
C ASP A 726 10.42 -20.34 0.54
N PHE A 727 9.82 -20.86 -0.54
CA PHE A 727 10.55 -21.51 -1.62
C PHE A 727 11.32 -20.46 -2.42
N TYR A 728 12.64 -20.61 -2.49
CA TYR A 728 13.52 -19.68 -3.23
C TYR A 728 14.36 -20.39 -4.31
N TYR A 729 14.22 -21.72 -4.43
CA TYR A 729 14.98 -22.52 -5.37
C TYR A 729 14.36 -23.90 -5.60
N PRO A 730 14.54 -24.51 -6.79
CA PRO A 730 14.40 -23.94 -8.10
C PRO A 730 12.93 -23.64 -8.32
N PHE A 731 12.63 -22.35 -8.35
CA PHE A 731 11.40 -21.89 -8.96
C PHE A 731 11.69 -21.74 -10.46
N GLN A 732 11.34 -22.76 -11.25
CA GLN A 732 11.13 -22.61 -12.69
C GLN A 732 9.73 -23.10 -13.03
N LYS A 733 8.83 -22.14 -13.26
CA LYS A 733 8.04 -22.19 -14.49
C LYS A 733 8.92 -21.58 -15.57
N GLU A 734 9.40 -22.42 -16.48
CA GLU A 734 9.26 -22.05 -17.90
C GLU A 734 7.84 -22.40 -18.33
#